data_AF-A0A7X6SNH9-F1
#
_entry.id   AF-A0A7X6SNH9-F1
#
_cell.length_a   1.000
_cell.length_b   1.000
_cell.length_c   1.000
_cell.angle_alpha   90.00
_cell.angle_beta   90.00
_cell.angle_gamma   90.00
#
_symmetry.space_group_name_H-M   'P 1'
#
loop_
_entity.id
_entity.type
_entity.pdbx_description
1 polymer ?
#
loop_
_entity_poly.entity_id
_entity_poly.type
_entity_poly.pdbx_seq_one_letter_code
_entity_poly.pdbx_strand_id
1 'polypeptide(L)'
;ALADNRLQVAEWIKNRFISFGINDVQLQSFVWNNTDQYNVIATIPGTLYPEQYIIIGGHHDSITYHQSIDPLVFAPGADDNGSGSGGTLEIARVIMQSGYQPKCSIRFVTFAAEEFGLWGSKYYALTAHNNSENIRLMINHDMVANNNDPYFFRVVLNPYDGSEDYYNYALQLIDQYTNLQVHYNLNENASNSDSYSFWANGYNILYFSEYEFSPYYHSENDIVQNINPDYCAEVIKASTACAVRFSEIPLAPINLAVRDTGDGSSLIVTWESTSEQVLDHYNLYYSTVSGQWNDPISTNQTTYRLENLIEGQLYYIGVSSVDFNGLESFIIVATGTPNLIPLTPKNFKVNPAYRAVYLSWDENLELDLAGYKLYRSQNEGESGNQIGGLLTQNSYLDTDFVSSENYYFYSLCAIDMEGNQSEFTEVIQTRPVTLNKGILIVDETENLSGTNPFQPTDTQTDEFYGNIMQNFDTHQLDLNDLSETLNLADIGIYSSILWYGNDLASMDYPYFMKEDLKKYIEFGGNLFFSIYHPTLAFDLNSSYPNYFNSDTFIYQNIGISSTDYSNSARFKYATPCYEDFPPLEVDSQKTLSFFNGHIYQVESIEPSPYAETIYLYESDYDSDTPQGALNGSTVGIYNPTQNGK
;
A
#
# COMPACT_ATOMS: atom_id res chain seq x y z
N ALA A 1 39.09 29.15 -1.07
CA ALA A 1 37.78 29.46 -0.43
C ALA A 1 37.78 30.41 0.79
N LEU A 2 38.88 30.94 1.33
CA LEU A 2 38.84 31.84 2.51
C LEU A 2 39.34 33.28 2.25
N ALA A 3 39.66 33.61 1.00
CA ALA A 3 40.02 34.97 0.57
C ALA A 3 38.80 35.92 0.57
N ASP A 4 38.98 37.20 0.94
CA ASP A 4 37.88 38.16 1.14
C ASP A 4 37.05 38.49 -0.12
N ASN A 5 37.50 38.06 -1.30
CA ASN A 5 36.86 38.34 -2.59
C ASN A 5 35.82 37.30 -3.06
N ARG A 6 35.47 36.28 -2.25
CA ARG A 6 34.50 35.20 -2.61
C ARG A 6 33.21 35.71 -3.27
N LEU A 7 32.54 36.67 -2.63
CA LEU A 7 31.28 37.23 -3.15
C LEU A 7 31.50 37.95 -4.48
N GLN A 8 32.63 38.64 -4.65
CA GLN A 8 32.94 39.32 -5.91
C GLN A 8 33.15 38.33 -7.05
N VAL A 9 33.79 37.18 -6.78
CA VAL A 9 33.94 36.09 -7.75
C VAL A 9 32.58 35.51 -8.14
N ALA A 10 31.74 35.16 -7.16
CA ALA A 10 30.40 34.61 -7.41
C ALA A 10 29.50 35.58 -8.21
N GLU A 11 29.51 36.87 -7.86
CA GLU A 11 28.78 37.89 -8.63
C GLU A 11 29.34 38.08 -10.04
N TRP A 12 30.66 37.97 -10.23
CA TRP A 12 31.23 38.01 -11.57
C TRP A 12 30.72 36.85 -12.44
N ILE A 13 30.73 35.62 -11.92
CA ILE A 13 30.22 34.43 -12.63
C ILE A 13 28.73 34.57 -12.95
N LYS A 14 27.91 34.98 -11.97
CA LYS A 14 26.47 35.25 -12.16
C LYS A 14 26.21 36.22 -13.31
N ASN A 15 26.94 37.34 -13.35
CA ASN A 15 26.78 38.34 -14.40
C ASN A 15 27.21 37.81 -15.79
N ARG A 16 28.11 36.82 -15.84
CA ARG A 16 28.44 36.15 -17.11
C ARG A 16 27.28 35.33 -17.65
N PHE A 17 26.61 34.51 -16.83
CA PHE A 17 25.40 33.78 -17.25
C PHE A 17 24.29 34.72 -17.74
N ILE A 18 24.03 35.81 -17.01
CA ILE A 18 23.06 36.84 -17.42
C ILE A 18 23.44 37.44 -18.77
N SER A 19 24.74 37.70 -19.00
CA SER A 19 25.22 38.24 -20.28
C SER A 19 25.00 37.30 -21.48
N PHE A 20 24.78 36.01 -21.24
CA PHE A 20 24.44 35.03 -22.28
C PHE A 20 22.93 34.98 -22.59
N GLY A 21 22.10 35.71 -21.83
CA GLY A 21 20.65 35.79 -22.01
C GLY A 21 19.84 34.84 -21.12
N ILE A 22 20.47 34.20 -20.12
CA ILE A 22 19.75 33.38 -19.14
C ILE A 22 19.07 34.30 -18.13
N ASN A 23 17.75 34.17 -17.97
CA ASN A 23 16.94 35.04 -17.12
C ASN A 23 16.85 34.54 -15.67
N ASP A 24 16.90 33.23 -15.45
CA ASP A 24 16.87 32.62 -14.12
C ASP A 24 18.31 32.38 -13.65
N VAL A 25 18.88 33.33 -12.89
CA VAL A 25 20.24 33.23 -12.33
C VAL A 25 20.26 33.74 -10.88
N GLN A 26 20.76 32.91 -9.95
CA GLN A 26 20.75 33.19 -8.52
C GLN A 26 22.04 32.76 -7.80
N LEU A 27 22.29 33.35 -6.62
CA LEU A 27 23.32 32.89 -5.69
C LEU A 27 22.64 32.08 -4.58
N GLN A 28 23.17 30.88 -4.31
CA GLN A 28 22.80 30.10 -3.14
C GLN A 28 23.87 30.28 -2.06
N SER A 29 23.55 31.08 -1.05
CA SER A 29 24.45 31.37 0.07
C SER A 29 24.42 30.30 1.16
N PHE A 30 25.57 29.93 1.70
CA PHE A 30 25.70 29.07 2.87
C PHE A 30 26.91 29.48 3.73
N VAL A 31 26.93 29.05 4.99
CA VAL A 31 28.03 29.37 5.93
C VAL A 31 28.96 28.18 6.08
N TRP A 32 30.26 28.39 5.87
CA TRP A 32 31.32 27.43 6.18
C TRP A 32 32.49 28.11 6.89
N ASN A 33 33.00 27.51 7.96
CA ASN A 33 34.09 28.05 8.79
C ASN A 33 33.90 29.54 9.18
N ASN A 34 32.69 29.87 9.69
CA ASN A 34 32.26 31.23 10.06
C ASN A 34 32.34 32.26 8.92
N THR A 35 32.25 31.80 7.66
CA THR A 35 32.39 32.62 6.48
C THR A 35 31.27 32.30 5.48
N ASP A 36 30.67 33.34 4.88
CA ASP A 36 29.69 33.16 3.82
C ASP A 36 30.36 32.69 2.52
N GLN A 37 29.79 31.66 1.92
CA GLN A 37 30.13 31.05 0.63
C GLN A 37 28.91 31.09 -0.29
N TYR A 38 29.13 31.04 -1.61
CA TYR A 38 28.05 31.26 -2.58
C TYR A 38 28.20 30.32 -3.79
N ASN A 39 27.29 29.36 -3.94
CA ASN A 39 27.13 28.68 -5.23
C ASN A 39 26.43 29.63 -6.21
N VAL A 40 26.73 29.52 -7.51
CA VAL A 40 26.04 30.29 -8.56
C VAL A 40 25.21 29.33 -9.40
N ILE A 41 23.92 29.61 -9.60
CA ILE A 41 22.96 28.72 -10.29
C ILE A 41 22.29 29.49 -11.43
N ALA A 42 22.22 28.91 -12.63
CA ALA A 42 21.54 29.47 -13.80
C ALA A 42 20.68 28.41 -14.50
N THR A 43 19.41 28.69 -14.83
CA THR A 43 18.49 27.68 -15.40
C THR A 43 17.94 28.09 -16.78
N ILE A 44 17.91 27.13 -17.71
CA ILE A 44 17.14 27.16 -18.96
C ILE A 44 15.93 26.21 -18.79
N PRO A 45 14.68 26.69 -18.84
CA PRO A 45 13.50 25.86 -18.59
C PRO A 45 13.20 24.90 -19.75
N GLY A 46 12.73 23.68 -19.44
CA GLY A 46 12.30 22.67 -20.42
C GLY A 46 10.90 22.92 -20.98
N THR A 47 10.63 22.42 -22.19
CA THR A 47 9.33 22.58 -22.88
C THR A 47 8.29 21.52 -22.52
N LEU A 48 8.73 20.31 -22.18
CA LEU A 48 7.86 19.17 -21.87
C LEU A 48 7.96 18.75 -20.39
N TYR A 49 9.15 18.88 -19.81
CA TYR A 49 9.46 18.52 -18.43
C TYR A 49 10.16 19.70 -17.70
N PRO A 50 9.47 20.84 -17.48
CA PRO A 50 10.09 22.03 -16.88
C PRO A 50 10.57 21.83 -15.43
N GLU A 51 9.93 20.90 -14.70
CA GLU A 51 10.28 20.58 -13.30
C GLU A 51 11.29 19.43 -13.17
N GLN A 52 11.89 19.00 -14.29
CA GLN A 52 12.95 18.01 -14.31
C GLN A 52 14.24 18.67 -14.78
N TYR A 53 15.39 18.29 -14.21
CA TYR A 53 16.64 19.03 -14.39
C TYR A 53 17.80 18.13 -14.83
N ILE A 54 18.56 18.60 -15.82
CA ILE A 54 19.95 18.20 -16.08
C ILE A 54 20.86 19.27 -15.47
N ILE A 55 21.71 18.88 -14.54
CA ILE A 55 22.66 19.80 -13.88
C ILE A 55 24.03 19.70 -14.55
N ILE A 56 24.72 20.83 -14.70
CA ILE A 56 26.09 20.91 -15.23
C ILE A 56 26.92 21.81 -14.31
N GLY A 57 28.09 21.36 -13.85
CA GLY A 57 28.89 22.17 -12.93
C GLY A 57 30.38 21.83 -12.78
N GLY A 58 31.03 22.63 -11.93
CA GLY A 58 32.42 22.55 -11.47
C GLY A 58 32.69 23.65 -10.42
N HIS A 59 33.68 23.47 -9.54
CA HIS A 59 33.94 24.47 -8.49
C HIS A 59 34.71 25.68 -9.01
N HIS A 60 34.54 26.81 -8.31
CA HIS A 60 35.17 28.08 -8.66
C HIS A 60 36.13 28.62 -7.59
N ASP A 61 36.34 27.89 -6.49
CA ASP A 61 37.43 28.16 -5.55
C ASP A 61 38.70 27.38 -5.91
N SER A 62 39.84 27.81 -5.35
CA SER A 62 41.17 27.22 -5.60
C SER A 62 42.03 27.19 -4.32
N ILE A 63 43.09 26.37 -4.32
CA ILE A 63 44.08 26.28 -3.23
C ILE A 63 45.54 26.12 -3.70
N THR A 64 46.51 26.28 -2.78
CA THR A 64 47.94 25.97 -2.98
C THR A 64 48.58 25.49 -1.67
N TYR A 65 49.34 24.37 -1.68
CA TYR A 65 49.85 23.73 -0.45
C TYR A 65 51.34 23.97 -0.12
N HIS A 66 52.13 24.50 -1.06
CA HIS A 66 53.60 24.41 -0.96
C HIS A 66 54.30 25.44 -0.07
N GLN A 67 53.61 26.45 0.49
CA GLN A 67 54.29 27.53 1.23
C GLN A 67 53.66 27.95 2.57
N SER A 68 52.37 27.68 2.82
CA SER A 68 51.65 28.09 4.03
C SER A 68 50.21 27.52 4.04
N ILE A 69 49.57 27.46 5.21
CA ILE A 69 48.10 27.29 5.37
C ILE A 69 47.34 28.62 5.20
N ASP A 70 48.02 29.67 4.74
CA ASP A 70 47.45 31.00 4.53
C ASP A 70 46.58 31.02 3.26
N PRO A 71 45.26 31.21 3.39
CA PRO A 71 44.35 31.22 2.24
C PRO A 71 44.47 32.46 1.35
N LEU A 72 45.38 33.39 1.67
CA LEU A 72 45.71 34.58 0.88
C LEU A 72 46.91 34.39 -0.05
N VAL A 73 47.50 33.19 -0.06
CA VAL A 73 48.58 32.83 -0.99
C VAL A 73 48.03 32.78 -2.43
N PHE A 74 48.87 33.18 -3.38
CA PHE A 74 48.53 33.15 -4.80
C PHE A 74 48.21 31.72 -5.26
N ALA A 75 46.93 31.47 -5.57
CA ALA A 75 46.38 30.19 -6.00
C ALA A 75 45.56 30.40 -7.29
N PRO A 76 46.21 30.47 -8.46
CA PRO A 76 45.57 30.81 -9.72
C PRO A 76 44.53 29.78 -10.19
N GLY A 77 44.74 28.48 -9.93
CA GLY A 77 43.74 27.43 -10.15
C GLY A 77 43.21 27.34 -11.59
N ALA A 78 44.09 27.54 -12.59
CA ALA A 78 43.65 27.64 -13.98
C ALA A 78 43.07 26.32 -14.50
N ASP A 79 43.71 25.21 -14.16
CA ASP A 79 43.22 23.87 -14.39
C ASP A 79 42.26 23.45 -13.27
N ASP A 80 42.65 23.69 -12.01
CA ASP A 80 41.92 23.29 -10.79
C ASP A 80 41.31 24.50 -10.04
N ASN A 81 40.04 24.87 -10.28
CA ASN A 81 39.14 24.32 -11.28
C ASN A 81 38.55 25.39 -12.19
N GLY A 82 39.41 26.33 -12.60
CA GLY A 82 39.10 27.33 -13.63
C GLY A 82 38.67 26.68 -14.95
N SER A 83 39.17 25.49 -15.26
CA SER A 83 38.80 24.72 -16.44
C SER A 83 37.33 24.25 -16.40
N GLY A 84 36.86 23.66 -15.29
CA GLY A 84 35.49 23.16 -15.14
C GLY A 84 34.44 24.27 -14.98
N SER A 85 34.72 25.28 -14.15
CA SER A 85 33.83 26.43 -13.99
C SER A 85 33.75 27.30 -15.25
N GLY A 86 34.89 27.52 -15.93
CA GLY A 86 34.95 28.17 -17.24
C GLY A 86 34.22 27.36 -18.32
N GLY A 87 34.36 26.04 -18.28
CA GLY A 87 33.63 25.11 -19.15
C GLY A 87 32.12 25.21 -18.99
N THR A 88 31.62 25.24 -17.75
CA THR A 88 30.19 25.36 -17.46
C THR A 88 29.59 26.65 -18.03
N LEU A 89 30.32 27.77 -17.93
CA LEU A 89 29.93 29.04 -18.57
C LEU A 89 29.90 28.92 -20.10
N GLU A 90 30.86 28.22 -20.70
CA GLU A 90 30.94 28.05 -22.14
C GLU A 90 29.79 27.20 -22.70
N ILE A 91 29.42 26.10 -22.02
CA ILE A 91 28.27 25.27 -22.41
C ILE A 91 26.99 26.11 -22.42
N ALA A 92 26.76 26.89 -21.35
CA ALA A 92 25.62 27.79 -21.25
C ALA A 92 25.59 28.81 -22.39
N ARG A 93 26.74 29.42 -22.70
CA ARG A 93 26.87 30.39 -23.80
C ARG A 93 26.54 29.76 -25.15
N VAL A 94 27.07 28.57 -25.44
CA VAL A 94 26.86 27.87 -26.71
C VAL A 94 25.40 27.46 -26.88
N ILE A 95 24.78 26.87 -25.83
CA ILE A 95 23.36 26.49 -25.86
C ILE A 95 22.49 27.71 -26.17
N MET A 96 22.68 28.81 -25.42
CA MET A 96 21.89 30.03 -25.63
C MET A 96 22.10 30.64 -27.02
N GLN A 97 23.32 30.66 -27.54
CA GLN A 97 23.60 31.18 -28.88
C GLN A 97 23.05 30.32 -30.01
N SER A 98 22.91 29.01 -29.79
CA SER A 98 22.36 28.08 -30.79
C SER A 98 20.85 28.23 -31.01
N GLY A 99 20.12 28.83 -30.05
CA GLY A 99 18.67 28.90 -30.05
C GLY A 99 17.97 27.57 -29.72
N TYR A 100 18.71 26.59 -29.19
CA TYR A 100 18.17 25.32 -28.74
C TYR A 100 17.26 25.50 -27.50
N GLN A 101 16.16 24.75 -27.48
CA GLN A 101 15.22 24.70 -26.36
C GLN A 101 15.02 23.25 -25.94
N PRO A 102 15.41 22.87 -24.70
CA PRO A 102 15.36 21.48 -24.29
C PRO A 102 13.95 21.01 -23.91
N LYS A 103 13.67 19.70 -23.98
CA LYS A 103 12.44 19.12 -23.41
C LYS A 103 12.46 19.13 -21.88
N CYS A 104 13.59 18.77 -21.27
CA CYS A 104 13.86 18.84 -19.83
C CYS A 104 14.67 20.11 -19.47
N SER A 105 14.48 20.72 -18.30
CA SER A 105 15.26 21.91 -17.92
C SER A 105 16.76 21.60 -17.79
N ILE A 106 17.63 22.57 -18.11
CA ILE A 106 19.09 22.48 -17.91
C ILE A 106 19.52 23.55 -16.92
N ARG A 107 20.27 23.17 -15.88
CA ARG A 107 20.72 24.05 -14.80
C ARG A 107 22.25 24.02 -14.66
N PHE A 108 22.88 25.17 -14.79
CA PHE A 108 24.32 25.36 -14.68
C PHE A 108 24.66 25.81 -13.26
N VAL A 109 25.62 25.15 -12.61
CA VAL A 109 25.98 25.42 -11.22
C VAL A 109 27.49 25.50 -11.05
N THR A 110 28.01 26.59 -10.48
CA THR A 110 29.41 26.65 -10.04
C THR A 110 29.48 26.62 -8.51
N PHE A 111 30.25 25.69 -7.97
CA PHE A 111 30.27 25.40 -6.54
C PHE A 111 31.37 26.16 -5.80
N ALA A 112 31.09 26.56 -4.56
CA ALA A 112 32.06 27.19 -3.68
C ALA A 112 32.59 26.20 -2.63
N ALA A 113 33.84 26.38 -2.22
CA ALA A 113 34.47 25.67 -1.12
C ALA A 113 34.56 24.14 -1.32
N GLU A 114 34.86 23.71 -2.53
CA GLU A 114 35.14 22.30 -2.87
C GLU A 114 36.43 21.84 -2.16
N GLU A 115 37.49 22.63 -2.29
CA GLU A 115 38.88 22.33 -1.88
C GLU A 115 39.06 22.03 -0.38
N PHE A 116 38.01 22.30 0.38
CA PHE A 116 37.95 22.16 1.83
C PHE A 116 36.90 21.13 2.27
N GLY A 117 36.45 20.29 1.34
CA GLY A 117 35.56 19.16 1.59
C GLY A 117 34.15 19.29 1.00
N LEU A 118 34.02 19.78 -0.24
CA LEU A 118 32.80 19.74 -1.06
C LEU A 118 31.62 20.56 -0.50
N TRP A 119 31.88 21.65 0.24
CA TRP A 119 30.82 22.28 1.04
C TRP A 119 29.69 22.88 0.19
N GLY A 120 30.01 23.47 -0.96
CA GLY A 120 29.03 24.03 -1.87
C GLY A 120 28.10 22.98 -2.45
N SER A 121 28.64 21.93 -3.05
CA SER A 121 27.83 20.86 -3.61
C SER A 121 27.06 20.07 -2.55
N LYS A 122 27.63 19.84 -1.36
CA LYS A 122 26.91 19.22 -0.23
C LYS A 122 25.66 20.00 0.15
N TYR A 123 25.79 21.33 0.26
CA TYR A 123 24.66 22.18 0.58
C TYR A 123 23.58 22.16 -0.52
N TYR A 124 24.00 22.23 -1.78
CA TYR A 124 23.08 22.20 -2.92
C TYR A 124 22.32 20.87 -2.98
N ALA A 125 23.03 19.74 -3.03
CA ALA A 125 22.45 18.43 -3.27
C ALA A 125 21.48 18.03 -2.14
N LEU A 126 21.83 18.33 -0.88
CA LEU A 126 20.95 18.11 0.27
C LEU A 126 19.68 18.96 0.18
N THR A 127 19.78 20.20 -0.28
CA THR A 127 18.62 21.08 -0.46
C THR A 127 17.68 20.54 -1.54
N ALA A 128 18.23 20.12 -2.70
CA ALA A 128 17.45 19.54 -3.79
C ALA A 128 16.72 18.25 -3.36
N HIS A 129 17.41 17.37 -2.63
CA HIS A 129 16.84 16.15 -2.09
C HIS A 129 15.67 16.42 -1.14
N ASN A 130 15.85 17.35 -0.19
CA ASN A 130 14.80 17.72 0.76
C ASN A 130 13.57 18.35 0.09
N ASN A 131 13.74 18.94 -1.09
CA ASN A 131 12.66 19.52 -1.89
C ASN A 131 12.05 18.52 -2.88
N SER A 132 12.51 17.26 -2.90
CA SER A 132 12.10 16.24 -3.87
C SER A 132 12.26 16.71 -5.34
N GLU A 133 13.31 17.50 -5.62
CA GLU A 133 13.57 17.94 -6.99
C GLU A 133 13.92 16.75 -7.89
N ASN A 134 13.29 16.69 -9.06
CA ASN A 134 13.52 15.63 -10.04
C ASN A 134 14.73 15.97 -10.91
N ILE A 135 15.92 15.68 -10.40
CA ILE A 135 17.18 15.82 -11.15
C ILE A 135 17.44 14.51 -11.89
N ARG A 136 17.37 14.54 -13.22
CA ARG A 136 17.64 13.37 -14.07
C ARG A 136 19.11 12.98 -14.09
N LEU A 137 20.00 13.98 -14.05
CA LEU A 137 21.45 13.82 -14.23
C LEU A 137 22.21 15.05 -13.71
N MET A 138 23.38 14.85 -13.13
CA MET A 138 24.37 15.89 -12.86
C MET A 138 25.67 15.59 -13.62
N ILE A 139 26.23 16.60 -14.31
CA ILE A 139 27.46 16.52 -15.08
C ILE A 139 28.53 17.41 -14.42
N ASN A 140 29.55 16.82 -13.82
CA ASN A 140 30.64 17.50 -13.14
C ASN A 140 31.89 17.62 -14.02
N HIS A 141 32.66 18.70 -13.83
CA HIS A 141 33.96 18.91 -14.44
C HIS A 141 34.96 19.33 -13.37
N ASP A 142 36.10 18.64 -13.32
CA ASP A 142 37.17 18.99 -12.39
C ASP A 142 38.53 18.65 -12.97
N MET A 143 39.39 19.66 -13.09
CA MET A 143 40.69 19.57 -13.76
C MET A 143 40.55 18.96 -15.17
N VAL A 144 40.05 19.71 -16.13
CA VAL A 144 39.78 19.24 -17.50
C VAL A 144 40.64 19.95 -18.54
N ALA A 145 41.82 20.46 -18.16
CA ALA A 145 42.67 21.22 -19.06
C ALA A 145 44.14 20.82 -19.11
N ASN A 146 44.65 19.82 -18.41
CA ASN A 146 46.02 19.34 -18.62
C ASN A 146 46.10 18.06 -19.49
N ASN A 147 46.90 18.13 -20.56
CA ASN A 147 47.22 17.00 -21.44
C ASN A 147 48.57 17.25 -22.12
N ASN A 148 49.58 16.42 -21.81
CA ASN A 148 50.93 16.49 -22.36
C ASN A 148 51.19 15.51 -23.50
N ASP A 149 50.26 14.57 -23.78
CA ASP A 149 50.34 13.68 -24.94
C ASP A 149 50.07 14.46 -26.25
N PRO A 150 51.05 14.57 -27.17
CA PRO A 150 50.91 15.38 -28.37
C PRO A 150 50.09 14.70 -29.48
N TYR A 151 49.66 13.46 -29.27
CA TYR A 151 48.95 12.66 -30.27
C TYR A 151 47.51 12.37 -29.90
N PHE A 152 47.21 12.26 -28.60
CA PHE A 152 45.90 11.84 -28.11
C PHE A 152 45.42 12.73 -26.98
N PHE A 153 44.14 13.09 -27.01
CA PHE A 153 43.45 13.74 -25.91
C PHE A 153 42.76 12.69 -25.05
N ARG A 154 43.31 12.41 -23.87
CA ARG A 154 42.74 11.42 -22.94
C ARG A 154 41.99 12.10 -21.81
N VAL A 155 40.73 11.74 -21.64
CA VAL A 155 39.85 12.24 -20.57
C VAL A 155 39.40 11.08 -19.69
N VAL A 156 39.25 11.30 -18.40
CA VAL A 156 38.62 10.35 -17.49
C VAL A 156 37.15 10.72 -17.37
N LEU A 157 36.28 9.78 -17.72
CA LEU A 157 34.90 9.79 -17.26
C LEU A 157 34.87 8.91 -16.01
N ASN A 158 34.60 9.51 -14.85
CA ASN A 158 34.61 8.83 -13.57
C ASN A 158 33.28 8.08 -13.35
N PRO A 159 33.32 6.76 -13.10
CA PRO A 159 32.11 5.97 -12.89
C PRO A 159 31.51 6.20 -11.50
N TYR A 160 30.18 6.17 -11.42
CA TYR A 160 29.40 6.22 -10.18
C TYR A 160 28.39 5.07 -10.16
N ASP A 161 28.29 4.41 -9.00
CA ASP A 161 27.33 3.35 -8.74
C ASP A 161 25.90 3.86 -8.93
N GLY A 162 25.10 3.15 -9.71
CA GLY A 162 23.73 3.50 -10.07
C GLY A 162 23.60 4.44 -11.26
N SER A 163 24.71 4.93 -11.84
CA SER A 163 24.72 5.83 -13.02
C SER A 163 25.26 5.16 -14.30
N GLU A 164 25.38 3.83 -14.32
CA GLU A 164 26.06 3.07 -15.37
C GLU A 164 25.42 3.27 -16.75
N ASP A 165 24.09 3.31 -16.82
CA ASP A 165 23.38 3.54 -18.09
C ASP A 165 23.66 4.93 -18.65
N TYR A 166 23.74 5.95 -17.79
CA TYR A 166 24.12 7.30 -18.18
C TYR A 166 25.57 7.36 -18.63
N TYR A 167 26.48 6.72 -17.88
CA TYR A 167 27.89 6.62 -18.20
C TYR A 167 28.12 5.98 -19.58
N ASN A 168 27.54 4.81 -19.80
CA ASN A 168 27.68 4.07 -21.05
C ASN A 168 27.08 4.83 -22.24
N TYR A 169 25.97 5.55 -22.04
CA TYR A 169 25.42 6.37 -23.10
C TYR A 169 26.32 7.59 -23.39
N ALA A 170 26.87 8.23 -22.35
CA ALA A 170 27.82 9.32 -22.51
C ALA A 170 29.07 8.91 -23.29
N LEU A 171 29.62 7.70 -23.08
CA LEU A 171 30.75 7.18 -23.87
C LEU A 171 30.46 7.20 -25.38
N GLN A 172 29.25 6.78 -25.78
CA GLN A 172 28.85 6.78 -27.19
C GLN A 172 28.76 8.21 -27.74
N LEU A 173 28.25 9.15 -26.95
CA LEU A 173 28.18 10.55 -27.35
C LEU A 173 29.57 11.18 -27.46
N ILE A 174 30.49 10.85 -26.56
CA ILE A 174 31.88 11.31 -26.59
C ILE A 174 32.56 10.81 -27.87
N ASP A 175 32.47 9.51 -28.16
CA ASP A 175 33.06 8.91 -29.37
C ASP A 175 32.47 9.50 -30.66
N GLN A 176 31.15 9.73 -30.68
CA GLN A 176 30.47 10.26 -31.85
C GLN A 176 30.79 11.73 -32.13
N TYR A 177 30.91 12.57 -31.10
CA TYR A 177 30.95 14.03 -31.25
C TYR A 177 32.33 14.65 -31.00
N THR A 178 33.30 13.92 -30.48
CA THR A 178 34.63 14.45 -30.11
C THR A 178 35.76 13.55 -30.60
N ASN A 179 37.00 14.00 -30.44
CA ASN A 179 38.21 13.19 -30.66
C ASN A 179 38.82 12.67 -29.35
N LEU A 180 38.06 12.70 -28.25
CA LEU A 180 38.55 12.28 -26.94
C LEU A 180 38.68 10.76 -26.86
N GLN A 181 39.76 10.31 -26.25
CA GLN A 181 39.93 8.94 -25.79
C GLN A 181 39.56 8.86 -24.33
N VAL A 182 38.44 8.20 -24.02
CA VAL A 182 38.05 8.02 -22.62
C VAL A 182 38.94 6.98 -21.95
N HIS A 183 39.58 7.37 -20.87
CA HIS A 183 40.26 6.49 -19.95
C HIS A 183 39.27 5.97 -18.90
N TYR A 184 39.23 4.65 -18.75
CA TYR A 184 38.39 3.99 -17.77
C TYR A 184 39.08 3.97 -16.39
N ASN A 185 38.52 4.71 -15.43
CA ASN A 185 38.96 4.66 -14.05
C ASN A 185 38.37 3.42 -13.36
N LEU A 186 39.21 2.65 -12.65
CA LEU A 186 38.78 1.46 -11.92
C LEU A 186 38.12 1.77 -10.57
N ASN A 187 38.30 2.98 -10.05
CA ASN A 187 37.69 3.42 -8.81
C ASN A 187 36.38 4.13 -9.11
N GLU A 188 35.30 3.60 -8.54
CA GLU A 188 33.97 4.22 -8.58
C GLU A 188 33.78 5.25 -7.47
N ASN A 189 32.77 6.10 -7.64
CA ASN A 189 32.28 7.02 -6.62
C ASN A 189 33.37 7.97 -6.12
N ALA A 190 34.06 8.60 -7.07
CA ALA A 190 35.11 9.57 -6.80
C ALA A 190 34.64 10.61 -5.77
N SER A 191 35.23 10.56 -4.57
CA SER A 191 34.78 11.36 -3.41
C SER A 191 35.54 12.69 -3.28
N ASN A 192 36.33 13.02 -4.28
CA ASN A 192 37.27 14.15 -4.31
C ASN A 192 36.78 15.28 -5.21
N SER A 193 35.48 15.32 -5.55
CA SER A 193 34.88 16.42 -6.30
C SER A 193 33.37 16.51 -6.06
N ASP A 194 32.75 17.58 -6.55
CA ASP A 194 31.37 17.98 -6.28
C ASP A 194 30.30 16.96 -6.68
N SER A 195 30.55 16.14 -7.70
CA SER A 195 29.66 15.05 -8.13
C SER A 195 29.27 14.12 -6.98
N TYR A 196 30.19 13.88 -6.05
CA TYR A 196 29.95 12.99 -4.91
C TYR A 196 28.76 13.41 -4.06
N SER A 197 28.56 14.72 -3.90
CA SER A 197 27.47 15.28 -3.10
C SER A 197 26.09 14.94 -3.68
N PHE A 198 25.97 14.89 -5.01
CA PHE A 198 24.73 14.55 -5.71
C PHE A 198 24.45 13.05 -5.67
N TRP A 199 25.47 12.24 -5.93
CA TRP A 199 25.38 10.79 -5.83
C TRP A 199 24.95 10.35 -4.42
N ALA A 200 25.55 10.96 -3.38
CA ALA A 200 25.19 10.69 -1.99
C ALA A 200 23.73 11.03 -1.63
N ASN A 201 23.01 11.76 -2.51
CA ASN A 201 21.59 12.10 -2.37
C ASN A 201 20.67 11.36 -3.36
N GLY A 202 21.19 10.36 -4.07
CA GLY A 202 20.43 9.46 -4.96
C GLY A 202 20.26 9.95 -6.40
N TYR A 203 21.09 10.89 -6.86
CA TYR A 203 21.04 11.41 -8.23
C TYR A 203 22.11 10.80 -9.13
N ASN A 204 21.78 10.63 -10.42
CA ASN A 204 22.70 10.10 -11.43
C ASN A 204 23.80 11.09 -11.82
N ILE A 205 25.00 10.60 -12.10
CA ILE A 205 26.21 11.42 -12.32
C ILE A 205 26.94 11.08 -13.62
N LEU A 206 27.49 12.11 -14.26
CA LEU A 206 28.65 12.04 -15.16
C LEU A 206 29.75 12.96 -14.61
N TYR A 207 30.99 12.50 -14.52
CA TYR A 207 32.07 13.33 -14.00
C TYR A 207 33.31 13.25 -14.90
N PHE A 208 33.63 14.37 -15.55
CA PHE A 208 34.82 14.53 -16.39
C PHE A 208 36.00 15.07 -15.56
N SER A 209 37.14 14.39 -15.65
CA SER A 209 38.44 14.89 -15.18
C SER A 209 39.54 14.53 -16.18
N GLU A 210 40.70 15.14 -16.07
CA GLU A 210 41.84 14.81 -16.91
C GLU A 210 42.45 13.45 -16.59
N TYR A 211 43.09 12.85 -17.60
CA TYR A 211 43.82 11.60 -17.44
C TYR A 211 45.22 11.81 -16.89
N GLU A 212 45.96 12.76 -17.46
CA GLU A 212 47.28 13.11 -16.96
C GLU A 212 47.12 14.13 -15.85
N PHE A 213 47.38 13.71 -14.62
CA PHE A 213 47.30 14.62 -13.50
C PHE A 213 48.31 15.77 -13.63
N SER A 214 47.83 17.00 -13.55
CA SER A 214 48.64 18.20 -13.70
C SER A 214 49.81 18.23 -12.70
N PRO A 215 51.07 18.39 -13.15
CA PRO A 215 52.21 18.55 -12.25
C PRO A 215 52.19 19.90 -11.51
N TYR A 216 51.27 20.79 -11.87
CA TYR A 216 51.09 22.10 -11.27
C TYR A 216 49.95 22.14 -10.25
N TYR A 217 49.25 21.01 -10.03
CA TYR A 217 48.17 20.86 -9.06
C TYR A 217 48.50 21.49 -7.72
N HIS A 218 47.57 22.29 -7.21
CA HIS A 218 47.70 23.04 -5.95
C HIS A 218 49.02 23.81 -5.80
N SER A 219 49.46 24.47 -6.88
CA SER A 219 50.66 25.29 -6.89
C SER A 219 50.42 26.65 -7.56
N GLU A 220 51.34 27.58 -7.29
CA GLU A 220 51.37 28.90 -7.95
C GLU A 220 51.60 28.82 -9.48
N ASN A 221 51.97 27.64 -9.99
CA ASN A 221 52.17 27.39 -11.41
C ASN A 221 50.93 26.78 -12.10
N ASP A 222 49.81 26.59 -11.39
CA ASP A 222 48.54 26.23 -12.04
C ASP A 222 47.92 27.47 -12.73
N ILE A 223 48.56 27.88 -13.84
CA ILE A 223 48.26 29.10 -14.59
C ILE A 223 47.84 28.76 -16.01
N VAL A 224 47.10 29.68 -16.64
CA VAL A 224 46.58 29.51 -18.02
C VAL A 224 47.67 29.19 -19.05
N GLN A 225 48.91 29.62 -18.86
CA GLN A 225 50.01 29.30 -19.77
C GLN A 225 50.41 27.82 -19.74
N ASN A 226 50.06 27.10 -18.68
CA ASN A 226 50.45 25.71 -18.45
C ASN A 226 49.31 24.72 -18.75
N ILE A 227 48.13 25.19 -19.13
CA ILE A 227 47.02 24.33 -19.55
C ILE A 227 47.03 24.09 -21.07
N ASN A 228 46.25 23.11 -21.50
CA ASN A 228 45.95 22.76 -22.88
C ASN A 228 44.49 23.16 -23.21
N PRO A 229 44.25 24.35 -23.78
CA PRO A 229 42.90 24.85 -24.05
C PRO A 229 42.16 24.08 -25.15
N ASP A 230 42.88 23.52 -26.13
CA ASP A 230 42.26 22.73 -27.21
C ASP A 230 41.70 21.40 -26.65
N TYR A 231 42.42 20.79 -25.70
CA TYR A 231 41.94 19.63 -24.96
C TYR A 231 40.67 19.95 -24.15
N CYS A 232 40.71 21.03 -23.35
CA CYS A 232 39.55 21.47 -22.56
C CYS A 232 38.32 21.72 -23.43
N ALA A 233 38.47 22.36 -24.60
CA ALA A 233 37.37 22.60 -25.52
C ALA A 233 36.70 21.31 -26.01
N GLU A 234 37.48 20.24 -26.28
CA GLU A 234 36.92 18.95 -26.67
C GLU A 234 36.15 18.29 -25.51
N VAL A 235 36.64 18.37 -24.26
CA VAL A 235 35.90 17.87 -23.06
C VAL A 235 34.56 18.58 -22.90
N ILE A 236 34.55 19.91 -23.05
CA ILE A 236 33.34 20.71 -22.93
C ILE A 236 32.34 20.46 -24.07
N LYS A 237 32.84 20.15 -25.27
CA LYS A 237 32.00 19.70 -26.39
C LYS A 237 31.31 18.37 -26.10
N ALA A 238 32.02 17.41 -25.51
CA ALA A 238 31.46 16.12 -25.06
C ALA A 238 30.33 16.33 -24.03
N SER A 239 30.59 17.15 -23.02
CA SER A 239 29.62 17.48 -21.97
C SER A 239 28.36 18.17 -22.51
N THR A 240 28.53 19.08 -23.48
CA THR A 240 27.41 19.72 -24.19
C THR A 240 26.53 18.69 -24.91
N ALA A 241 27.15 17.74 -25.62
CA ALA A 241 26.42 16.68 -26.32
C ALA A 241 25.62 15.81 -25.34
N CYS A 242 26.20 15.46 -24.20
CA CYS A 242 25.51 14.72 -23.13
C CYS A 242 24.30 15.51 -22.61
N ALA A 243 24.49 16.76 -22.19
CA ALA A 243 23.43 17.58 -21.62
C ALA A 243 22.22 17.73 -22.57
N VAL A 244 22.48 18.02 -23.85
CA VAL A 244 21.43 18.11 -24.87
C VAL A 244 20.71 16.77 -25.02
N ARG A 245 21.46 15.67 -25.18
CA ARG A 245 20.86 14.36 -25.45
C ARG A 245 19.99 13.86 -24.29
N PHE A 246 20.48 13.91 -23.06
CA PHE A 246 19.71 13.45 -21.89
C PHE A 246 18.48 14.31 -21.61
N SER A 247 18.50 15.58 -22.03
CA SER A 247 17.32 16.44 -21.90
C SER A 247 16.17 16.06 -22.83
N GLU A 248 16.41 15.23 -23.85
CA GLU A 248 15.43 14.85 -24.88
C GLU A 248 14.76 13.48 -24.66
N ILE A 249 15.33 12.62 -23.81
CA ILE A 249 14.91 11.22 -23.58
C ILE A 249 13.46 11.17 -23.03
N PRO A 250 12.57 10.31 -23.58
CA PRO A 250 11.20 10.14 -23.10
C PRO A 250 11.14 9.45 -21.72
N LEU A 251 9.97 9.49 -21.09
CA LEU A 251 9.74 8.83 -19.81
C LEU A 251 9.59 7.32 -20.01
N ALA A 252 10.22 6.55 -19.13
CA ALA A 252 10.07 5.11 -19.12
C ALA A 252 8.65 4.69 -18.66
N PRO A 253 8.16 3.51 -19.08
CA PRO A 253 6.92 2.93 -18.58
C PRO A 253 6.92 2.73 -17.06
N ILE A 254 5.77 2.40 -16.49
CA ILE A 254 5.63 2.15 -15.04
C ILE A 254 4.90 0.83 -14.77
N ASN A 255 4.91 0.35 -13.51
CA ASN A 255 4.13 -0.80 -13.05
C ASN A 255 4.36 -2.10 -13.83
N LEU A 256 5.62 -2.39 -14.20
CA LEU A 256 6.00 -3.66 -14.81
C LEU A 256 5.83 -4.81 -13.82
N ALA A 257 5.05 -5.82 -14.21
CA ALA A 257 4.78 -7.02 -13.45
C ALA A 257 5.05 -8.28 -14.28
N VAL A 258 5.48 -9.34 -13.60
CA VAL A 258 5.86 -10.62 -14.19
C VAL A 258 5.21 -11.75 -13.40
N ARG A 259 4.60 -12.70 -14.08
CA ARG A 259 3.91 -13.85 -13.49
C ARG A 259 4.51 -15.16 -13.96
N ASP A 260 4.74 -16.06 -13.00
CA ASP A 260 5.22 -17.41 -13.24
C ASP A 260 4.12 -18.28 -13.85
N THR A 261 4.50 -19.10 -14.80
CA THR A 261 3.61 -20.10 -15.40
C THR A 261 3.77 -21.45 -14.73
N GLY A 262 4.84 -21.68 -13.97
CA GLY A 262 5.05 -22.95 -13.27
C GLY A 262 5.48 -24.11 -14.19
N ASP A 263 5.50 -23.91 -15.51
CA ASP A 263 6.03 -24.92 -16.43
C ASP A 263 7.56 -24.98 -16.45
N GLY A 264 8.22 -24.21 -15.57
CA GLY A 264 9.66 -24.05 -15.55
C GLY A 264 10.24 -23.36 -16.79
N SER A 265 9.44 -22.83 -17.72
CA SER A 265 9.92 -22.38 -19.02
C SER A 265 9.20 -21.16 -19.62
N SER A 266 8.22 -20.57 -18.95
CA SER A 266 7.54 -19.39 -19.47
C SER A 266 7.12 -18.39 -18.40
N LEU A 267 6.95 -17.13 -18.80
CA LEU A 267 6.55 -16.01 -17.95
C LEU A 267 5.54 -15.12 -18.68
N ILE A 268 4.61 -14.51 -17.96
CA ILE A 268 3.71 -13.47 -18.49
C ILE A 268 4.15 -12.10 -17.97
N VAL A 269 4.29 -11.12 -18.86
CA VAL A 269 4.79 -9.77 -18.58
C VAL A 269 3.70 -8.74 -18.87
N THR A 270 3.55 -7.74 -18.01
CA THR A 270 2.55 -6.65 -18.15
C THR A 270 3.10 -5.31 -17.63
N TRP A 271 2.70 -4.16 -18.18
CA TRP A 271 3.12 -2.82 -17.71
C TRP A 271 2.05 -1.74 -17.94
N GLU A 272 2.32 -0.50 -17.53
CA GLU A 272 1.46 0.67 -17.74
C GLU A 272 2.16 1.78 -18.52
N SER A 273 1.35 2.54 -19.26
CA SER A 273 1.78 3.71 -20.04
C SER A 273 1.88 4.95 -19.17
N THR A 274 2.98 5.71 -19.27
CA THR A 274 3.01 7.10 -18.80
C THR A 274 2.34 7.94 -19.87
N SER A 275 1.35 8.78 -19.54
CA SER A 275 0.60 9.59 -20.51
C SER A 275 1.50 10.59 -21.24
N GLU A 276 2.21 10.13 -22.26
CA GLU A 276 3.12 10.94 -23.08
C GLU A 276 2.41 11.38 -24.36
N GLN A 277 2.58 12.66 -24.71
CA GLN A 277 2.08 13.17 -26.00
C GLN A 277 2.94 12.71 -27.19
N VAL A 278 4.07 12.03 -26.94
CA VAL A 278 5.12 11.72 -27.93
C VAL A 278 5.48 10.23 -28.06
N LEU A 279 4.76 9.33 -27.39
CA LEU A 279 4.99 7.86 -27.42
C LEU A 279 4.58 7.24 -28.77
N ASP A 280 5.46 6.44 -29.37
CA ASP A 280 5.21 5.63 -30.58
C ASP A 280 4.91 4.15 -30.25
N HIS A 281 5.84 3.45 -29.58
CA HIS A 281 5.71 2.04 -29.18
C HIS A 281 6.54 1.70 -27.93
N TYR A 282 6.46 0.45 -27.47
CA TYR A 282 7.31 -0.10 -26.42
C TYR A 282 8.27 -1.15 -26.98
N ASN A 283 9.46 -1.24 -26.40
CA ASN A 283 10.36 -2.36 -26.60
C ASN A 283 10.37 -3.23 -25.33
N LEU A 284 10.22 -4.53 -25.53
CA LEU A 284 10.38 -5.54 -24.49
C LEU A 284 11.69 -6.30 -24.71
N TYR A 285 12.44 -6.43 -23.63
CA TYR A 285 13.71 -7.13 -23.55
C TYR A 285 13.62 -8.23 -22.50
N TYR A 286 14.39 -9.30 -22.68
CA TYR A 286 14.59 -10.27 -21.61
C TYR A 286 15.95 -10.94 -21.70
N SER A 287 16.53 -11.25 -20.54
CA SER A 287 17.86 -11.83 -20.46
C SER A 287 18.07 -12.61 -19.18
N THR A 288 18.99 -13.58 -19.22
CA THR A 288 19.48 -14.28 -18.03
C THR A 288 20.61 -13.53 -17.35
N VAL A 289 21.15 -12.49 -17.99
CA VAL A 289 22.23 -11.66 -17.48
C VAL A 289 21.70 -10.24 -17.32
N SER A 290 21.74 -9.74 -16.08
CA SER A 290 21.31 -8.38 -15.77
C SER A 290 22.06 -7.36 -16.64
N GLY A 291 21.33 -6.39 -17.19
CA GLY A 291 21.91 -5.30 -18.01
C GLY A 291 22.45 -5.72 -19.38
N GLN A 292 22.24 -6.96 -19.83
CA GLN A 292 22.60 -7.41 -21.18
C GLN A 292 21.34 -7.81 -21.92
N TRP A 293 20.90 -7.02 -22.89
CA TRP A 293 19.62 -7.22 -23.54
C TRP A 293 19.74 -7.92 -24.89
N ASN A 294 18.72 -8.72 -25.22
CA ASN A 294 18.53 -9.27 -26.55
C ASN A 294 17.96 -8.21 -27.51
N ASP A 295 17.82 -8.56 -28.79
CA ASP A 295 17.07 -7.71 -29.72
C ASP A 295 15.63 -7.51 -29.19
N PRO A 296 15.13 -6.25 -29.17
CA PRO A 296 13.84 -5.96 -28.58
C PRO A 296 12.69 -6.58 -29.37
N ILE A 297 11.64 -6.90 -28.62
CA ILE A 297 10.33 -7.20 -29.17
C ILE A 297 9.50 -5.92 -29.11
N SER A 298 9.27 -5.29 -30.26
CA SER A 298 8.45 -4.09 -30.35
C SER A 298 6.96 -4.41 -30.27
N THR A 299 6.22 -3.67 -29.46
CA THR A 299 4.78 -3.84 -29.29
C THR A 299 4.07 -2.54 -28.94
N ASN A 300 2.82 -2.44 -29.37
CA ASN A 300 1.90 -1.36 -28.98
C ASN A 300 0.96 -1.78 -27.85
N GLN A 301 1.11 -3.01 -27.37
CA GLN A 301 0.35 -3.55 -26.24
C GLN A 301 1.15 -3.39 -24.96
N THR A 302 0.46 -3.56 -23.83
CA THR A 302 1.05 -3.48 -22.50
C THR A 302 1.17 -4.86 -21.82
N THR A 303 1.12 -5.94 -22.60
CA THR A 303 1.27 -7.33 -22.12
C THR A 303 1.97 -8.21 -23.16
N TYR A 304 2.75 -9.20 -22.69
CA TYR A 304 3.46 -10.16 -23.52
C TYR A 304 3.72 -11.50 -22.80
N ARG A 305 3.69 -12.63 -23.52
CA ARG A 305 4.10 -13.95 -23.00
C ARG A 305 5.50 -14.31 -23.48
N LEU A 306 6.43 -14.46 -22.55
CA LEU A 306 7.78 -14.95 -22.79
C LEU A 306 7.79 -16.49 -22.71
N GLU A 307 8.31 -17.14 -23.74
CA GLU A 307 8.35 -18.60 -23.87
C GLU A 307 9.79 -19.08 -24.10
N ASN A 308 10.02 -20.38 -23.91
CA ASN A 308 11.33 -21.05 -24.10
C ASN A 308 12.42 -20.56 -23.13
N LEU A 309 12.02 -20.32 -21.89
CA LEU A 309 12.87 -19.98 -20.76
C LEU A 309 13.40 -21.25 -20.06
N ILE A 310 14.36 -21.09 -19.16
CA ILE A 310 15.01 -22.17 -18.41
C ILE A 310 14.51 -22.15 -16.97
N GLU A 311 14.22 -23.31 -16.40
CA GLU A 311 13.67 -23.45 -15.04
C GLU A 311 14.65 -22.99 -13.97
N GLY A 312 14.13 -22.31 -12.95
CA GLY A 312 14.90 -21.77 -11.83
C GLY A 312 15.85 -20.64 -12.25
N GLN A 313 15.95 -20.35 -13.55
CA GLN A 313 16.76 -19.26 -14.07
C GLN A 313 16.00 -17.96 -13.88
N LEU A 314 16.59 -17.07 -13.08
CA LEU A 314 16.11 -15.70 -13.00
C LEU A 314 16.25 -15.04 -14.37
N TYR A 315 15.15 -14.54 -14.91
CA TYR A 315 15.14 -13.65 -16.05
C TYR A 315 14.96 -12.22 -15.57
N TYR A 316 15.78 -11.34 -16.13
CA TYR A 316 15.58 -9.91 -16.11
C TYR A 316 14.72 -9.57 -17.33
N ILE A 317 13.60 -8.90 -17.10
CA ILE A 317 12.68 -8.46 -18.15
C ILE A 317 12.71 -6.94 -18.16
N GLY A 318 13.10 -6.39 -19.29
CA GLY A 318 13.20 -4.95 -19.52
C GLY A 318 12.03 -4.46 -20.36
N VAL A 319 11.49 -3.28 -20.04
CA VAL A 319 10.56 -2.57 -20.93
C VAL A 319 10.95 -1.09 -21.02
N SER A 320 10.93 -0.53 -22.21
CA SER A 320 11.17 0.90 -22.47
C SER A 320 10.09 1.49 -23.37
N SER A 321 10.00 2.80 -23.40
CA SER A 321 9.20 3.56 -24.36
C SER A 321 10.08 4.09 -25.49
N VAL A 322 9.51 4.24 -26.67
CA VAL A 322 10.17 4.85 -27.83
C VAL A 322 9.31 6.00 -28.34
N ASP A 323 9.92 7.17 -28.54
CA ASP A 323 9.23 8.35 -29.10
C ASP A 323 9.20 8.33 -30.64
N PHE A 324 8.40 9.22 -31.25
CA PHE A 324 8.29 9.31 -32.72
C PHE A 324 9.60 9.69 -33.45
N ASN A 325 10.62 10.17 -32.74
CA ASN A 325 11.95 10.43 -33.29
C ASN A 325 12.88 9.21 -33.16
N GLY A 326 12.38 8.09 -32.62
CA GLY A 326 13.14 6.88 -32.35
C GLY A 326 14.04 6.99 -31.11
N LEU A 327 13.79 7.96 -30.22
CA LEU A 327 14.52 8.05 -28.96
C LEU A 327 13.86 7.14 -27.93
N GLU A 328 14.66 6.24 -27.37
CA GLU A 328 14.23 5.27 -26.39
C GLU A 328 14.49 5.76 -24.96
N SER A 329 13.57 5.48 -24.04
CA SER A 329 13.76 5.73 -22.62
C SER A 329 14.80 4.79 -22.01
N PHE A 330 15.18 5.04 -20.76
CA PHE A 330 15.80 3.98 -19.97
C PHE A 330 14.85 2.78 -19.81
N ILE A 331 15.42 1.60 -19.67
CA ILE A 331 14.69 0.34 -19.54
C ILE A 331 14.29 0.16 -18.07
N ILE A 332 12.98 0.00 -17.80
CA ILE A 332 12.54 -0.47 -16.49
C ILE A 332 12.64 -1.98 -16.42
N VAL A 333 13.08 -2.51 -15.28
CA VAL A 333 13.38 -3.92 -15.13
C VAL A 333 12.52 -4.54 -14.05
N ALA A 334 11.92 -5.68 -14.37
CA ALA A 334 11.37 -6.61 -13.39
C ALA A 334 12.05 -7.96 -13.56
N THR A 335 11.80 -8.85 -12.63
CA THR A 335 12.33 -10.21 -12.70
C THR A 335 11.21 -11.22 -12.63
N GLY A 336 11.41 -12.33 -13.32
CA GLY A 336 10.63 -13.53 -13.09
C GLY A 336 11.55 -14.73 -13.11
N THR A 337 11.28 -15.67 -12.23
CA THR A 337 11.91 -16.99 -12.27
C THR A 337 10.80 -17.95 -12.67
N PRO A 338 10.94 -18.65 -13.80
CA PRO A 338 10.03 -19.71 -14.10
C PRO A 338 10.42 -20.89 -13.20
N ASN A 339 9.59 -21.26 -12.24
CA ASN A 339 9.86 -22.39 -11.37
C ASN A 339 9.10 -23.62 -11.84
N LEU A 340 9.58 -24.78 -11.45
CA LEU A 340 8.82 -26.03 -11.49
C LEU A 340 8.12 -26.30 -10.17
N ILE A 341 8.45 -25.56 -9.10
CA ILE A 341 7.82 -25.69 -7.78
C ILE A 341 7.04 -24.40 -7.45
N PRO A 342 5.91 -24.49 -6.73
CA PRO A 342 5.09 -23.32 -6.47
C PRO A 342 5.69 -22.43 -5.37
N LEU A 343 5.29 -21.17 -5.41
CA LEU A 343 5.52 -20.17 -4.38
C LEU A 343 4.73 -20.51 -3.10
N THR A 344 5.15 -19.95 -1.98
CA THR A 344 4.42 -20.09 -0.71
C THR A 344 3.08 -19.33 -0.75
N PRO A 345 1.97 -19.93 -0.28
CA PRO A 345 0.66 -19.28 -0.25
C PRO A 345 0.61 -17.99 0.57
N LYS A 346 -0.30 -17.09 0.23
CA LYS A 346 -0.50 -15.80 0.90
C LYS A 346 -1.90 -15.70 1.52
N ASN A 347 -2.12 -14.74 2.44
CA ASN A 347 -3.43 -14.41 3.03
C ASN A 347 -4.24 -15.58 3.61
N PHE A 348 -3.55 -16.50 4.26
CA PHE A 348 -4.19 -17.62 4.95
C PHE A 348 -5.10 -17.15 6.11
N LYS A 349 -6.29 -17.74 6.24
CA LYS A 349 -7.39 -17.41 7.16
C LYS A 349 -7.99 -18.69 7.75
N VAL A 350 -8.55 -18.60 8.95
CA VAL A 350 -9.05 -19.74 9.72
C VAL A 350 -10.28 -19.30 10.53
N ASN A 351 -11.46 -19.89 10.30
CA ASN A 351 -12.76 -19.43 10.84
C ASN A 351 -13.54 -20.56 11.52
N PRO A 352 -14.31 -20.31 12.60
CA PRO A 352 -15.18 -21.31 13.23
C PRO A 352 -16.34 -21.81 12.34
N ALA A 353 -16.70 -23.08 12.46
CA ALA A 353 -17.87 -23.71 11.84
C ALA A 353 -18.50 -24.79 12.75
N TYR A 354 -19.72 -25.26 12.46
CA TYR A 354 -20.36 -26.28 13.30
C TYR A 354 -19.61 -27.60 13.29
N ARG A 355 -19.10 -27.95 14.46
CA ARG A 355 -18.20 -29.07 14.75
C ARG A 355 -16.98 -29.08 13.84
N ALA A 356 -16.60 -27.90 13.35
CA ALA A 356 -15.63 -27.74 12.28
C ALA A 356 -14.86 -26.40 12.38
N VAL A 357 -13.78 -26.26 11.63
CA VAL A 357 -13.06 -25.01 11.38
C VAL A 357 -12.85 -24.89 9.87
N TYR A 358 -13.25 -23.76 9.29
CA TYR A 358 -13.13 -23.45 7.88
C TYR A 358 -11.93 -22.53 7.59
N LEU A 359 -10.99 -22.99 6.78
CA LEU A 359 -9.76 -22.30 6.43
C LEU A 359 -9.80 -21.84 4.98
N SER A 360 -9.12 -20.73 4.65
CA SER A 360 -8.97 -20.24 3.26
C SER A 360 -7.70 -19.43 3.04
N TRP A 361 -7.25 -19.23 1.80
CA TRP A 361 -6.04 -18.45 1.44
C TRP A 361 -6.13 -17.84 0.03
N ASP A 362 -5.19 -16.98 -0.32
CA ASP A 362 -5.03 -16.48 -1.70
C ASP A 362 -4.48 -17.57 -2.60
N GLU A 363 -4.96 -17.58 -3.83
CA GLU A 363 -4.49 -18.51 -4.84
C GLU A 363 -3.08 -18.13 -5.31
N ASN A 364 -2.21 -19.12 -5.34
CA ASN A 364 -1.00 -19.07 -6.15
C ASN A 364 -1.36 -18.88 -7.64
N LEU A 365 -0.59 -18.07 -8.36
CA LEU A 365 -0.90 -17.66 -9.74
C LEU A 365 -0.14 -18.45 -10.82
N GLU A 366 0.75 -19.34 -10.38
CA GLU A 366 1.44 -20.32 -11.19
C GLU A 366 0.40 -21.16 -11.96
N LEU A 367 0.64 -21.42 -13.24
CA LEU A 367 -0.35 -22.11 -14.09
C LEU A 367 -0.37 -23.62 -13.86
N ASP A 368 0.65 -24.18 -13.22
CA ASP A 368 0.88 -25.61 -12.95
C ASP A 368 0.51 -26.04 -11.52
N LEU A 369 0.01 -25.14 -10.69
CA LEU A 369 -0.33 -25.41 -9.31
C LEU A 369 -1.31 -26.61 -9.22
N ALA A 370 -0.96 -27.65 -8.44
CA ALA A 370 -1.88 -28.74 -8.13
C ALA A 370 -2.76 -28.45 -6.92
N GLY A 371 -2.24 -27.77 -5.91
CA GLY A 371 -2.96 -27.55 -4.67
C GLY A 371 -2.06 -27.21 -3.49
N TYR A 372 -2.47 -27.64 -2.30
CA TYR A 372 -1.92 -27.18 -1.04
C TYR A 372 -1.95 -28.28 0.02
N LYS A 373 -1.06 -28.23 1.02
CA LYS A 373 -1.10 -29.11 2.20
C LYS A 373 -1.25 -28.27 3.45
N LEU A 374 -2.17 -28.66 4.31
CA LEU A 374 -2.53 -27.94 5.52
C LEU A 374 -2.08 -28.71 6.77
N TYR A 375 -1.66 -27.99 7.81
CA TYR A 375 -1.12 -28.53 9.05
C TYR A 375 -1.82 -27.89 10.26
N ARG A 376 -1.98 -28.67 11.34
CA ARG A 376 -2.63 -28.23 12.58
C ARG A 376 -1.93 -28.73 13.84
N SER A 377 -1.80 -27.86 14.83
CA SER A 377 -1.28 -28.11 16.17
C SER A 377 -2.28 -27.75 17.28
N GLN A 378 -2.11 -28.35 18.46
CA GLN A 378 -2.81 -28.01 19.71
C GLN A 378 -2.00 -27.10 20.62
N ASN A 379 -0.70 -27.02 20.37
CA ASN A 379 0.23 -26.22 21.15
C ASN A 379 0.78 -25.11 20.28
N GLU A 380 0.86 -23.93 20.88
CA GLU A 380 1.49 -22.78 20.27
C GLU A 380 2.97 -23.10 19.97
N GLY A 381 3.42 -22.82 18.73
CA GLY A 381 4.81 -23.00 18.31
C GLY A 381 5.22 -24.37 17.75
N GLU A 382 4.31 -25.34 17.66
CA GLU A 382 4.58 -26.64 17.03
C GLU A 382 4.01 -26.71 15.59
N SER A 383 4.72 -27.32 14.64
CA SER A 383 4.27 -27.45 13.23
C SER A 383 3.04 -28.34 13.06
N GLY A 384 2.73 -29.19 14.04
CA GLY A 384 1.54 -30.04 14.03
C GLY A 384 1.57 -31.17 13.00
N ASN A 385 0.40 -31.75 12.72
CA ASN A 385 0.23 -32.83 11.74
C ASN A 385 -0.48 -32.32 10.48
N GLN A 386 -0.16 -32.91 9.33
CA GLN A 386 -0.91 -32.63 8.09
C GLN A 386 -2.36 -33.11 8.21
N ILE A 387 -3.29 -32.28 7.76
CA ILE A 387 -4.73 -32.55 7.69
C ILE A 387 -5.23 -32.33 6.26
N GLY A 388 -6.37 -32.94 5.91
CA GLY A 388 -7.04 -32.75 4.61
C GLY A 388 -6.38 -33.37 3.38
N GLY A 389 -5.18 -33.95 3.50
CA GLY A 389 -4.45 -34.47 2.34
C GLY A 389 -3.93 -33.35 1.44
N LEU A 390 -4.04 -33.52 0.12
CA LEU A 390 -3.71 -32.51 -0.88
C LEU A 390 -4.99 -31.75 -1.29
N LEU A 391 -4.96 -30.43 -1.15
CA LEU A 391 -6.10 -29.54 -1.29
C LEU A 391 -5.96 -28.74 -2.58
N THR A 392 -6.77 -29.00 -3.60
CA THR A 392 -6.70 -28.23 -4.87
C THR A 392 -7.52 -26.95 -4.84
N GLN A 393 -8.26 -26.73 -3.74
CA GLN A 393 -9.03 -25.53 -3.48
C GLN A 393 -8.25 -24.66 -2.52
N ASN A 394 -8.50 -23.36 -2.56
CA ASN A 394 -7.91 -22.42 -1.61
C ASN A 394 -8.65 -22.36 -0.27
N SER A 395 -9.28 -23.49 0.13
CA SER A 395 -9.99 -23.63 1.40
C SER A 395 -10.08 -25.08 1.88
N TYR A 396 -10.34 -25.25 3.19
CA TYR A 396 -10.51 -26.55 3.83
C TYR A 396 -11.46 -26.49 5.02
N LEU A 397 -12.19 -27.57 5.29
CA LEU A 397 -13.02 -27.70 6.49
C LEU A 397 -12.46 -28.82 7.37
N ASP A 398 -11.89 -28.45 8.51
CA ASP A 398 -11.36 -29.37 9.50
C ASP A 398 -12.42 -29.74 10.54
N THR A 399 -12.65 -31.02 10.81
CA THR A 399 -13.65 -31.53 11.76
C THR A 399 -13.06 -32.34 12.91
N ASP A 400 -11.76 -32.64 12.87
CA ASP A 400 -11.19 -33.78 13.60
C ASP A 400 -10.48 -33.34 14.87
N PHE A 401 -11.23 -32.80 15.83
CA PHE A 401 -10.71 -32.20 17.06
C PHE A 401 -10.65 -33.17 18.23
N VAL A 402 -9.64 -33.01 19.11
CA VAL A 402 -9.51 -33.81 20.35
C VAL A 402 -10.33 -33.20 21.49
N SER A 403 -10.31 -31.87 21.60
CA SER A 403 -11.22 -31.09 22.45
C SER A 403 -11.75 -29.93 21.64
N SER A 404 -13.05 -29.69 21.70
CA SER A 404 -13.69 -28.59 20.99
C SER A 404 -13.74 -27.29 21.80
N GLU A 405 -13.34 -27.33 23.07
CA GLU A 405 -13.28 -26.15 23.94
C GLU A 405 -11.96 -25.39 23.81
N ASN A 406 -10.91 -26.09 23.37
CA ASN A 406 -9.56 -25.56 23.21
C ASN A 406 -9.37 -24.90 21.84
N TYR A 407 -8.45 -23.94 21.80
CA TYR A 407 -7.95 -23.35 20.56
C TYR A 407 -6.95 -24.27 19.85
N TYR A 408 -6.92 -24.17 18.51
CA TYR A 408 -6.03 -24.90 17.59
C TYR A 408 -5.27 -23.93 16.70
N PHE A 409 -4.07 -24.33 16.27
CA PHE A 409 -3.11 -23.53 15.50
C PHE A 409 -2.88 -24.13 14.10
N TYR A 410 -2.93 -23.35 13.02
CA TYR A 410 -2.89 -23.86 11.64
C TYR A 410 -1.82 -23.22 10.75
N SER A 411 -1.23 -23.96 9.81
CA SER A 411 -0.31 -23.48 8.75
C SER A 411 -0.46 -24.27 7.43
N LEU A 412 0.04 -23.74 6.31
CA LEU A 412 -0.24 -24.22 4.94
C LEU A 412 0.98 -24.13 4.01
N CYS A 413 1.11 -25.02 3.00
CA CYS A 413 2.03 -24.86 1.86
C CYS A 413 1.37 -25.22 0.52
N ALA A 414 1.92 -24.81 -0.62
CA ALA A 414 1.48 -25.13 -1.99
C ALA A 414 2.22 -26.34 -2.58
N ILE A 415 1.60 -26.98 -3.57
CA ILE A 415 2.06 -28.16 -4.31
C ILE A 415 1.72 -28.02 -5.80
N ASP A 416 2.62 -28.34 -6.72
CA ASP A 416 2.39 -28.34 -8.19
C ASP A 416 1.91 -29.72 -8.74
N MET A 417 1.58 -29.78 -10.04
CA MET A 417 1.10 -30.99 -10.75
C MET A 417 2.12 -32.13 -10.82
N GLU A 418 3.39 -31.80 -10.70
CA GLU A 418 4.51 -32.75 -10.63
C GLU A 418 4.76 -33.23 -9.20
N GLY A 419 4.09 -32.62 -8.21
CA GLY A 419 4.12 -32.97 -6.80
C GLY A 419 5.21 -32.27 -5.98
N ASN A 420 5.87 -31.24 -6.52
CA ASN A 420 6.84 -30.45 -5.73
C ASN A 420 6.11 -29.46 -4.82
N GLN A 421 6.81 -28.96 -3.79
CA GLN A 421 6.20 -28.28 -2.64
C GLN A 421 6.88 -26.95 -2.31
N SER A 422 6.09 -25.93 -1.94
CA SER A 422 6.57 -24.65 -1.42
C SER A 422 6.96 -24.69 0.07
N GLU A 423 7.43 -23.56 0.61
CA GLU A 423 7.53 -23.36 2.06
C GLU A 423 6.14 -23.17 2.73
N PHE A 424 6.10 -23.06 4.07
CA PHE A 424 4.89 -22.91 4.88
C PHE A 424 4.46 -21.45 5.18
N THR A 425 3.17 -21.21 5.42
CA THR A 425 2.59 -19.94 5.93
C THR A 425 2.82 -19.73 7.43
N GLU A 426 2.48 -18.53 7.93
CA GLU A 426 2.34 -18.25 9.36
C GLU A 426 1.18 -19.05 10.03
N VAL A 427 1.15 -18.99 11.36
CA VAL A 427 0.26 -19.79 12.21
C VAL A 427 -0.92 -18.97 12.77
N ILE A 428 -2.17 -19.43 12.60
CA ILE A 428 -3.41 -18.75 13.08
C ILE A 428 -4.20 -19.64 14.06
N GLN A 429 -4.85 -19.04 15.07
CA GLN A 429 -5.63 -19.75 16.09
C GLN A 429 -7.16 -19.59 16.00
N THR A 430 -7.92 -20.66 16.26
CA THR A 430 -9.40 -20.65 16.40
C THR A 430 -9.95 -21.95 17.03
N ARG A 431 -11.27 -22.12 17.15
CA ARG A 431 -11.92 -23.36 17.60
C ARG A 431 -13.29 -23.62 16.93
N PRO A 432 -13.81 -24.86 16.91
CA PRO A 432 -15.11 -25.17 16.34
C PRO A 432 -16.31 -24.74 17.20
N VAL A 433 -17.46 -24.54 16.55
CA VAL A 433 -18.78 -24.35 17.18
C VAL A 433 -19.33 -25.72 17.59
N THR A 434 -19.92 -25.90 18.77
CA THR A 434 -20.36 -27.23 19.26
C THR A 434 -21.79 -27.30 19.76
N LEU A 435 -22.31 -26.18 20.26
CA LEU A 435 -23.66 -26.04 20.80
C LEU A 435 -24.01 -27.08 21.88
N ASN A 436 -23.06 -27.42 22.74
CA ASN A 436 -23.21 -28.46 23.75
C ASN A 436 -22.93 -28.00 25.19
N LYS A 437 -22.48 -26.75 25.37
CA LYS A 437 -22.48 -26.08 26.66
C LYS A 437 -23.91 -25.60 26.96
N GLY A 438 -24.25 -25.29 28.20
CA GLY A 438 -25.60 -24.88 28.63
C GLY A 438 -26.18 -23.63 27.94
N ILE A 439 -26.75 -22.73 28.70
CA ILE A 439 -27.43 -21.54 28.19
C ILE A 439 -26.53 -20.33 28.35
N LEU A 440 -26.29 -19.61 27.26
CA LEU A 440 -25.71 -18.28 27.32
C LEU A 440 -26.86 -17.28 27.52
N ILE A 441 -26.83 -16.53 28.61
CA ILE A 441 -27.71 -15.38 28.82
C ILE A 441 -26.96 -14.17 28.28
N VAL A 442 -27.52 -13.55 27.24
CA VAL A 442 -27.02 -12.31 26.67
C VAL A 442 -27.95 -11.19 27.12
N ASP A 443 -27.36 -10.25 27.84
CA ASP A 443 -28.06 -9.15 28.47
C ASP A 443 -27.88 -7.86 27.65
N GLU A 444 -29.01 -7.28 27.21
CA GLU A 444 -29.10 -6.02 26.45
C GLU A 444 -30.22 -5.12 27.02
N THR A 445 -30.33 -5.00 28.35
CA THR A 445 -31.30 -4.08 28.97
C THR A 445 -30.79 -2.67 29.24
N GLU A 446 -31.71 -1.70 29.09
CA GLU A 446 -31.53 -0.34 29.59
C GLU A 446 -32.06 -0.23 31.02
N ASN A 447 -31.38 0.57 31.84
CA ASN A 447 -31.75 0.81 33.22
C ASN A 447 -32.79 1.94 33.39
N LEU A 448 -34.08 1.62 33.46
CA LEU A 448 -35.18 2.61 33.55
C LEU A 448 -35.57 3.00 35.00
N SER A 449 -36.60 3.84 35.17
CA SER A 449 -36.91 4.55 36.42
C SER A 449 -37.52 3.73 37.57
N GLY A 450 -38.11 2.56 37.32
CA GLY A 450 -38.82 1.71 38.28
C GLY A 450 -40.18 2.24 38.77
N THR A 451 -40.66 3.38 38.26
CA THR A 451 -41.78 4.13 38.88
C THR A 451 -43.17 3.56 38.60
N ASN A 452 -43.29 2.75 37.55
CA ASN A 452 -44.52 2.06 37.21
C ASN A 452 -44.20 0.77 36.42
N PRO A 453 -45.17 -0.14 36.23
CA PRO A 453 -44.91 -1.45 35.62
C PRO A 453 -44.34 -1.44 34.19
N PHE A 454 -44.43 -0.33 33.46
CA PHE A 454 -43.90 -0.19 32.10
C PHE A 454 -42.49 0.44 32.05
N GLN A 455 -41.81 0.59 33.20
CA GLN A 455 -40.48 1.23 33.31
C GLN A 455 -39.56 0.52 34.33
N PRO A 456 -39.19 -0.77 34.17
CA PRO A 456 -38.35 -1.50 35.16
C PRO A 456 -36.86 -1.12 35.12
N THR A 457 -36.14 -1.24 36.25
CA THR A 457 -34.67 -1.04 36.31
C THR A 457 -33.93 -2.28 35.79
N ASP A 458 -32.66 -2.14 35.38
CA ASP A 458 -31.81 -3.22 34.85
C ASP A 458 -31.67 -4.40 35.82
N THR A 459 -31.32 -4.13 37.08
CA THR A 459 -31.27 -5.15 38.14
C THR A 459 -32.61 -5.85 38.39
N GLN A 460 -33.74 -5.16 38.21
CA GLN A 460 -35.06 -5.80 38.34
C GLN A 460 -35.29 -6.81 37.21
N THR A 461 -34.73 -6.55 36.02
CA THR A 461 -34.78 -7.45 34.87
C THR A 461 -33.84 -8.65 35.07
N ASP A 462 -32.61 -8.42 35.50
CA ASP A 462 -31.64 -9.47 35.80
C ASP A 462 -32.11 -10.41 36.90
N GLU A 463 -32.63 -9.86 38.01
CA GLU A 463 -33.19 -10.68 39.08
C GLU A 463 -34.38 -11.48 38.58
N PHE A 464 -35.21 -10.91 37.70
CA PHE A 464 -36.32 -11.65 37.10
C PHE A 464 -35.80 -12.83 36.26
N TYR A 465 -34.89 -12.60 35.31
CA TYR A 465 -34.35 -13.66 34.45
C TYR A 465 -33.52 -14.68 35.22
N GLY A 466 -32.68 -14.26 36.15
CA GLY A 466 -31.93 -15.14 37.04
C GLY A 466 -32.85 -16.03 37.87
N ASN A 467 -33.95 -15.50 38.41
CA ASN A 467 -34.91 -16.27 39.21
C ASN A 467 -35.68 -17.31 38.36
N ILE A 468 -36.14 -16.95 37.17
CA ILE A 468 -36.85 -17.90 36.30
C ILE A 468 -35.90 -18.93 35.67
N MET A 469 -34.61 -18.58 35.52
CA MET A 469 -33.58 -19.46 34.95
C MET A 469 -32.74 -20.22 35.99
N GLN A 470 -32.99 -20.08 37.29
CA GLN A 470 -32.16 -20.64 38.39
C GLN A 470 -31.95 -22.17 38.35
N ASN A 471 -32.81 -22.90 37.62
CA ASN A 471 -32.74 -24.36 37.50
C ASN A 471 -32.03 -24.83 36.21
N PHE A 472 -31.44 -23.92 35.44
CA PHE A 472 -30.70 -24.22 34.21
C PHE A 472 -29.19 -23.97 34.40
N ASP A 473 -28.36 -24.65 33.61
CA ASP A 473 -26.92 -24.39 33.51
C ASP A 473 -26.71 -23.14 32.65
N THR A 474 -26.41 -22.01 33.27
CA THR A 474 -26.35 -20.71 32.60
C THR A 474 -24.97 -20.06 32.74
N HIS A 475 -24.60 -19.30 31.71
CA HIS A 475 -23.47 -18.38 31.72
C HIS A 475 -23.99 -17.00 31.32
N GLN A 476 -23.81 -16.00 32.16
CA GLN A 476 -24.21 -14.63 31.84
C GLN A 476 -23.07 -13.91 31.13
N LEU A 477 -23.42 -13.18 30.08
CA LEU A 477 -22.54 -12.29 29.35
C LEU A 477 -23.23 -10.93 29.25
N ASP A 478 -22.72 -9.96 30.01
CA ASP A 478 -23.12 -8.56 29.88
C ASP A 478 -22.34 -7.94 28.73
N LEU A 479 -23.06 -7.42 27.74
CA LEU A 479 -22.45 -6.80 26.56
C LEU A 479 -21.68 -5.51 26.91
N ASN A 480 -21.98 -4.87 28.04
CA ASN A 480 -21.25 -3.69 28.50
C ASN A 480 -19.82 -4.01 28.99
N ASP A 481 -19.47 -5.29 29.20
CA ASP A 481 -18.20 -5.73 29.79
C ASP A 481 -17.13 -6.23 28.78
N LEU A 482 -17.42 -6.30 27.48
CA LEU A 482 -16.53 -6.90 26.47
C LEU A 482 -15.43 -5.94 25.95
N SER A 483 -14.18 -6.42 25.83
CA SER A 483 -13.03 -5.67 25.25
C SER A 483 -12.83 -5.88 23.75
N GLU A 484 -13.27 -7.03 23.25
CA GLU A 484 -13.32 -7.36 21.83
C GLU A 484 -14.74 -7.74 21.48
N THR A 485 -15.12 -7.51 20.22
CA THR A 485 -16.45 -7.87 19.74
C THR A 485 -16.67 -9.36 19.88
N LEU A 486 -17.82 -9.71 20.46
CA LEU A 486 -18.27 -11.10 20.56
C LEU A 486 -18.36 -11.72 19.16
N ASN A 487 -17.80 -12.91 18.98
CA ASN A 487 -17.84 -13.61 17.71
C ASN A 487 -18.35 -15.05 17.84
N LEU A 488 -18.51 -15.71 16.71
CA LEU A 488 -19.02 -17.07 16.63
C LEU A 488 -18.19 -18.10 17.41
N ALA A 489 -16.87 -17.97 17.55
CA ALA A 489 -16.04 -18.88 18.34
C ALA A 489 -16.37 -18.82 19.84
N ASP A 490 -16.91 -17.68 20.30
CA ASP A 490 -17.23 -17.42 21.70
C ASP A 490 -18.61 -17.96 22.07
N ILE A 491 -19.63 -17.62 21.25
CA ILE A 491 -21.02 -18.06 21.50
C ILE A 491 -21.29 -19.48 21.02
N GLY A 492 -20.56 -19.94 20.00
CA GLY A 492 -20.87 -21.16 19.27
C GLY A 492 -20.72 -22.46 20.06
N ILE A 493 -20.17 -22.41 21.26
CA ILE A 493 -20.09 -23.60 22.12
C ILE A 493 -21.38 -23.84 22.93
N TYR A 494 -22.25 -22.84 23.11
CA TYR A 494 -23.47 -22.90 23.93
C TYR A 494 -24.68 -23.41 23.14
N SER A 495 -25.56 -24.18 23.79
CA SER A 495 -26.69 -24.87 23.14
C SER A 495 -27.92 -23.99 22.95
N SER A 496 -28.08 -23.01 23.85
CA SER A 496 -29.17 -22.03 23.79
C SER A 496 -28.63 -20.66 24.15
N ILE A 497 -29.17 -19.65 23.50
CA ILE A 497 -29.01 -18.25 23.85
C ILE A 497 -30.38 -17.72 24.27
N LEU A 498 -30.44 -17.14 25.48
CA LEU A 498 -31.55 -16.29 25.89
C LEU A 498 -31.08 -14.85 25.76
N TRP A 499 -31.72 -14.10 24.87
CA TRP A 499 -31.43 -12.71 24.60
C TRP A 499 -32.65 -11.88 24.98
N TYR A 500 -32.50 -10.96 25.92
CA TYR A 500 -33.60 -10.09 26.34
C TYR A 500 -33.18 -8.64 26.34
N GLY A 501 -34.16 -7.78 26.13
CA GLY A 501 -33.96 -6.34 26.10
C GLY A 501 -35.27 -5.59 26.23
N ASN A 502 -35.20 -4.43 26.87
CA ASN A 502 -36.35 -3.54 27.15
C ASN A 502 -36.17 -2.14 26.53
N ASP A 503 -35.06 -1.90 25.81
CA ASP A 503 -34.75 -0.63 25.17
C ASP A 503 -35.55 -0.46 23.87
N LEU A 504 -36.49 0.48 23.89
CA LEU A 504 -37.35 0.81 22.73
C LEU A 504 -36.66 1.76 21.73
N ALA A 505 -35.46 2.25 22.05
CA ALA A 505 -34.72 3.25 21.29
C ALA A 505 -33.43 2.71 20.64
N SER A 506 -32.71 1.78 21.27
CA SER A 506 -31.35 1.36 20.84
C SER A 506 -31.07 -0.15 20.93
N MET A 507 -31.98 -0.99 20.43
CA MET A 507 -31.79 -2.45 20.37
C MET A 507 -31.01 -2.88 19.10
N ASP A 508 -29.71 -2.58 18.98
CA ASP A 508 -28.94 -2.75 17.74
C ASP A 508 -27.79 -3.78 17.76
N TYR A 509 -27.43 -4.38 18.91
CA TYR A 509 -26.44 -5.48 18.92
C TYR A 509 -26.90 -6.71 18.11
N PRO A 510 -28.17 -7.15 18.20
CA PRO A 510 -28.69 -8.22 17.37
C PRO A 510 -28.51 -7.88 15.89
N TYR A 511 -28.64 -6.59 15.52
CA TYR A 511 -28.42 -6.10 14.17
C TYR A 511 -26.97 -6.30 13.70
N PHE A 512 -25.95 -5.96 14.50
CA PHE A 512 -24.54 -6.13 14.10
C PHE A 512 -24.04 -7.56 14.16
N MET A 513 -24.62 -8.38 15.04
CA MET A 513 -24.29 -9.79 15.16
C MET A 513 -25.15 -10.69 14.27
N LYS A 514 -26.04 -10.12 13.42
CA LYS A 514 -26.97 -10.91 12.59
C LYS A 514 -26.29 -12.06 11.88
N GLU A 515 -25.11 -11.87 11.31
CA GLU A 515 -24.42 -12.93 10.57
C GLU A 515 -23.92 -14.08 11.46
N ASP A 516 -23.38 -13.78 12.64
CA ASP A 516 -22.91 -14.80 13.58
C ASP A 516 -24.09 -15.47 14.31
N LEU A 517 -25.12 -14.71 14.70
CA LEU A 517 -26.37 -15.25 15.26
C LEU A 517 -27.12 -16.11 14.25
N LYS A 518 -27.21 -15.67 13.00
CA LYS A 518 -27.77 -16.46 11.91
C LYS A 518 -27.05 -17.78 11.76
N LYS A 519 -25.71 -17.77 11.68
CA LYS A 519 -24.92 -19.01 11.64
C LYS A 519 -25.15 -19.87 12.87
N TYR A 520 -25.19 -19.27 14.06
CA TYR A 520 -25.47 -19.99 15.31
C TYR A 520 -26.83 -20.72 15.27
N ILE A 521 -27.91 -20.03 14.85
CA ILE A 521 -29.26 -20.60 14.69
C ILE A 521 -29.26 -21.68 13.60
N GLU A 522 -28.64 -21.42 12.45
CA GLU A 522 -28.52 -22.38 11.34
C GLU A 522 -27.83 -23.66 11.77
N PHE A 523 -26.85 -23.55 12.66
CA PHE A 523 -26.17 -24.70 13.28
C PHE A 523 -27.00 -25.43 14.34
N GLY A 524 -28.22 -24.96 14.62
CA GLY A 524 -29.18 -25.58 15.52
C GLY A 524 -29.10 -25.05 16.95
N GLY A 525 -28.49 -23.89 17.14
CA GLY A 525 -28.49 -23.18 18.41
C GLY A 525 -29.87 -22.59 18.65
N ASN A 526 -30.41 -22.80 19.85
CA ASN A 526 -31.72 -22.23 20.16
C ASN A 526 -31.54 -20.77 20.51
N LEU A 527 -32.42 -19.91 19.99
CA LEU A 527 -32.38 -18.49 20.28
C LEU A 527 -33.76 -18.03 20.74
N PHE A 528 -33.81 -17.50 21.97
CA PHE A 528 -35.01 -16.94 22.56
C PHE A 528 -34.84 -15.44 22.66
N PHE A 529 -35.69 -14.70 21.95
CA PHE A 529 -35.80 -13.26 22.10
C PHE A 529 -37.03 -12.89 22.91
N SER A 530 -36.84 -12.11 23.95
CA SER A 530 -37.92 -11.47 24.69
C SER A 530 -37.73 -9.96 24.64
N ILE A 531 -38.34 -9.33 23.64
CA ILE A 531 -38.18 -7.90 23.33
C ILE A 531 -39.51 -7.25 22.92
N TYR A 532 -39.59 -5.93 23.08
CA TYR A 532 -40.64 -5.10 22.51
C TYR A 532 -40.23 -4.65 21.10
N HIS A 533 -41.15 -4.62 20.13
CA HIS A 533 -40.89 -4.21 18.75
C HIS A 533 -39.77 -5.00 18.05
N PRO A 534 -39.95 -6.31 17.77
CA PRO A 534 -38.96 -7.09 17.03
C PRO A 534 -38.59 -6.46 15.68
N THR A 535 -39.52 -5.70 15.07
CA THR A 535 -39.30 -4.89 13.87
C THR A 535 -38.11 -3.92 14.01
N LEU A 536 -37.90 -3.34 15.20
CA LEU A 536 -36.81 -2.40 15.44
C LEU A 536 -35.48 -3.13 15.68
N ALA A 537 -35.48 -4.21 16.46
CA ALA A 537 -34.24 -4.87 16.88
C ALA A 537 -33.43 -5.50 15.74
N PHE A 538 -34.12 -6.04 14.73
CA PHE A 538 -33.46 -6.75 13.63
C PHE A 538 -33.29 -5.89 12.37
N ASP A 539 -34.17 -4.91 12.16
CA ASP A 539 -34.28 -4.14 10.91
C ASP A 539 -34.24 -2.62 11.09
N LEU A 540 -34.16 -2.13 12.34
CA LEU A 540 -34.12 -0.69 12.66
C LEU A 540 -35.32 0.10 12.05
N ASN A 541 -36.51 -0.52 11.96
CA ASN A 541 -37.73 0.06 11.38
C ASN A 541 -38.88 0.20 12.41
N SER A 542 -39.80 1.13 12.17
CA SER A 542 -40.92 1.46 13.07
C SER A 542 -42.24 1.90 12.38
N SER A 543 -42.46 1.53 11.11
CA SER A 543 -43.70 1.85 10.36
C SER A 543 -44.68 0.66 10.29
N TYR A 544 -46.01 0.88 10.28
CA TYR A 544 -47.03 -0.20 10.28
C TYR A 544 -48.24 0.05 9.35
N PRO A 545 -48.86 -1.01 8.77
CA PRO A 545 -48.37 -2.39 8.78
C PRO A 545 -47.06 -2.49 7.98
N ASN A 546 -46.08 -3.18 8.54
CA ASN A 546 -44.83 -3.47 7.85
C ASN A 546 -44.90 -4.88 7.28
N TYR A 547 -44.45 -5.03 6.05
CA TYR A 547 -44.33 -6.33 5.43
C TYR A 547 -42.85 -6.54 5.15
N PHE A 548 -42.29 -7.58 5.76
CA PHE A 548 -40.88 -7.90 5.57
C PHE A 548 -40.71 -8.67 4.28
N ASN A 549 -39.64 -8.33 3.57
CA ASN A 549 -39.26 -9.11 2.42
C ASN A 549 -38.83 -10.50 2.91
N SER A 550 -39.13 -11.50 2.10
CA SER A 550 -38.88 -12.90 2.45
C SER A 550 -37.39 -13.25 2.57
N ASP A 551 -36.47 -12.32 2.33
CA ASP A 551 -35.01 -12.47 2.37
C ASP A 551 -34.34 -11.88 3.63
N THR A 552 -35.08 -11.20 4.50
CA THR A 552 -34.52 -10.60 5.73
C THR A 552 -34.36 -11.63 6.85
N PHE A 553 -33.42 -11.37 7.77
CA PHE A 553 -33.19 -12.23 8.94
C PHE A 553 -34.46 -12.37 9.81
N ILE A 554 -35.19 -11.27 10.04
CA ILE A 554 -36.42 -11.31 10.85
C ILE A 554 -37.53 -12.15 10.20
N TYR A 555 -37.66 -12.09 8.87
CA TYR A 555 -38.65 -12.91 8.16
C TYR A 555 -38.27 -14.39 8.20
N GLN A 556 -37.02 -14.72 7.86
CA GLN A 556 -36.60 -16.11 7.65
C GLN A 556 -36.24 -16.84 8.93
N ASN A 557 -35.40 -16.22 9.77
CA ASN A 557 -34.80 -16.87 10.94
C ASN A 557 -35.69 -16.67 12.17
N ILE A 558 -36.25 -15.49 12.38
CA ILE A 558 -37.19 -15.23 13.48
C ILE A 558 -38.62 -15.69 13.11
N GLY A 559 -39.02 -15.61 11.84
CA GLY A 559 -40.27 -16.19 11.32
C GLY A 559 -41.44 -15.22 11.15
N ILE A 560 -41.18 -13.92 11.13
CA ILE A 560 -42.22 -12.87 11.14
C ILE A 560 -42.40 -12.29 9.73
N SER A 561 -43.58 -12.46 9.10
CA SER A 561 -43.79 -11.97 7.72
C SER A 561 -44.23 -10.53 7.62
N SER A 562 -45.01 -10.11 8.59
CA SER A 562 -45.45 -8.73 8.69
C SER A 562 -45.73 -8.44 10.14
N THR A 563 -45.63 -7.17 10.47
CA THR A 563 -46.10 -6.66 11.74
C THR A 563 -47.19 -5.67 11.46
N ASP A 564 -48.27 -5.76 12.22
CA ASP A 564 -49.23 -4.66 12.31
C ASP A 564 -49.32 -4.21 13.76
N TYR A 565 -49.57 -2.92 13.89
CA TYR A 565 -49.55 -2.27 15.17
C TYR A 565 -50.58 -1.15 15.18
N SER A 566 -51.42 -1.18 16.22
CA SER A 566 -52.34 -0.10 16.53
C SER A 566 -52.10 0.34 17.96
N ASN A 567 -51.77 1.61 18.13
CA ASN A 567 -51.62 2.21 19.45
C ASN A 567 -52.94 2.22 20.24
N SER A 568 -54.08 2.04 19.57
CA SER A 568 -55.40 1.93 20.19
C SER A 568 -55.79 0.50 20.55
N ALA A 569 -55.14 -0.52 19.97
CA ALA A 569 -55.42 -1.93 20.26
C ALA A 569 -55.07 -2.28 21.71
N ARG A 570 -55.87 -3.16 22.31
CA ARG A 570 -55.74 -3.54 23.73
C ARG A 570 -55.62 -5.05 23.86
N PHE A 571 -54.45 -5.50 24.27
CA PHE A 571 -54.12 -6.91 24.46
C PHE A 571 -54.46 -7.31 25.89
N LYS A 572 -55.13 -8.45 26.05
CA LYS A 572 -55.43 -8.98 27.38
C LYS A 572 -55.03 -10.43 27.55
N TYR A 573 -55.21 -11.23 26.51
CA TYR A 573 -54.87 -12.65 26.57
C TYR A 573 -54.05 -13.04 25.34
N ALA A 574 -53.08 -13.91 25.58
CA ALA A 574 -52.48 -14.73 24.54
C ALA A 574 -53.16 -16.09 24.63
N THR A 575 -54.12 -16.32 23.75
CA THR A 575 -54.82 -17.61 23.71
C THR A 575 -53.97 -18.60 22.93
N PRO A 576 -53.61 -19.75 23.53
CA PRO A 576 -52.71 -20.69 22.88
C PRO A 576 -53.45 -21.40 21.77
N CYS A 577 -52.79 -21.57 20.63
CA CYS A 577 -53.31 -22.36 19.52
C CYS A 577 -53.17 -23.87 19.76
N TYR A 578 -52.31 -24.26 20.72
CA TYR A 578 -51.95 -25.64 21.01
C TYR A 578 -51.94 -25.91 22.52
N GLU A 579 -52.30 -27.13 22.92
CA GLU A 579 -52.46 -27.50 24.35
C GLU A 579 -51.15 -27.46 25.16
N ASP A 580 -50.00 -27.61 24.51
CA ASP A 580 -48.69 -27.60 25.16
C ASP A 580 -48.23 -26.18 25.58
N PHE A 581 -48.94 -25.15 25.12
CA PHE A 581 -48.71 -23.76 25.50
C PHE A 581 -49.75 -23.31 26.52
N PRO A 582 -49.35 -22.82 27.71
CA PRO A 582 -50.31 -22.37 28.72
C PRO A 582 -51.02 -21.09 28.29
N PRO A 583 -52.31 -20.88 28.61
CA PRO A 583 -52.96 -19.61 28.35
C PRO A 583 -52.30 -18.50 29.16
N LEU A 584 -52.02 -17.40 28.47
CA LEU A 584 -51.39 -16.24 29.07
C LEU A 584 -52.43 -15.14 29.25
N GLU A 585 -52.52 -14.59 30.44
CA GLU A 585 -53.38 -13.47 30.76
C GLU A 585 -52.53 -12.34 31.32
N VAL A 586 -52.82 -11.12 30.86
CA VAL A 586 -52.28 -9.91 31.47
C VAL A 586 -52.74 -9.85 32.91
N ASP A 587 -51.78 -9.78 33.84
CA ASP A 587 -52.08 -9.52 35.24
C ASP A 587 -52.72 -8.13 35.37
N SER A 588 -54.05 -8.10 35.51
CA SER A 588 -54.83 -6.86 35.59
C SER A 588 -54.40 -5.95 36.75
N GLN A 589 -53.77 -6.49 37.80
CA GLN A 589 -53.22 -5.69 38.90
C GLN A 589 -51.94 -4.93 38.49
N LYS A 590 -51.28 -5.37 37.42
CA LYS A 590 -50.09 -4.74 36.83
C LYS A 590 -50.42 -3.90 35.59
N THR A 591 -51.69 -3.49 35.46
CA THR A 591 -52.13 -2.56 34.41
C THR A 591 -52.61 -1.24 35.01
N LEU A 592 -52.65 -0.20 34.19
CA LEU A 592 -53.26 1.07 34.60
C LEU A 592 -54.78 0.99 34.48
N SER A 593 -55.50 1.57 35.45
CA SER A 593 -56.95 1.42 35.59
C SER A 593 -57.75 1.80 34.34
N PHE A 594 -57.33 2.81 33.57
CA PHE A 594 -58.00 3.24 32.36
C PHE A 594 -57.79 2.30 31.15
N PHE A 595 -56.81 1.40 31.19
CA PHE A 595 -56.69 0.31 30.23
C PHE A 595 -57.62 -0.86 30.55
N ASN A 596 -58.35 -0.79 31.67
CA ASN A 596 -59.37 -1.75 32.03
C ASN A 596 -58.83 -3.20 32.01
N GLY A 597 -57.63 -3.42 32.56
CA GLY A 597 -57.00 -4.73 32.64
C GLY A 597 -56.21 -5.17 31.40
N HIS A 598 -55.91 -4.27 30.46
CA HIS A 598 -55.19 -4.58 29.22
C HIS A 598 -53.80 -3.92 29.16
N ILE A 599 -52.94 -4.42 28.27
CA ILE A 599 -51.70 -3.73 27.84
C ILE A 599 -51.81 -3.22 26.39
N TYR A 600 -50.86 -2.37 26.01
CA TYR A 600 -50.72 -1.78 24.68
C TYR A 600 -49.26 -1.92 24.21
N GLN A 601 -48.93 -1.49 22.98
CA GLN A 601 -47.59 -1.65 22.36
C GLN A 601 -47.18 -3.09 22.05
N VAL A 602 -48.14 -4.01 22.10
CA VAL A 602 -47.93 -5.36 21.62
C VAL A 602 -48.18 -5.35 20.13
N GLU A 603 -47.11 -5.51 19.36
CA GLU A 603 -47.22 -5.75 17.92
C GLU A 603 -47.94 -7.07 17.67
N SER A 604 -48.89 -7.03 16.74
CA SER A 604 -49.27 -8.28 16.09
C SER A 604 -48.15 -8.64 15.11
N ILE A 605 -47.73 -9.89 15.17
CA ILE A 605 -46.73 -10.47 14.29
C ILE A 605 -47.46 -11.52 13.48
N GLU A 606 -47.51 -11.38 12.17
CA GLU A 606 -48.08 -12.41 11.34
C GLU A 606 -47.02 -13.47 11.03
N PRO A 607 -47.35 -14.76 11.16
CA PRO A 607 -46.41 -15.82 10.91
C PRO A 607 -46.05 -15.84 9.43
N SER A 608 -44.75 -15.93 9.17
CA SER A 608 -44.32 -16.39 7.86
C SER A 608 -44.85 -17.80 7.58
N PRO A 609 -44.92 -18.24 6.32
CA PRO A 609 -45.35 -19.59 5.98
C PRO A 609 -44.53 -20.73 6.62
N TYR A 610 -43.39 -20.42 7.25
CA TYR A 610 -42.51 -21.37 7.92
C TYR A 610 -42.72 -21.44 9.44
N ALA A 611 -43.47 -20.49 9.98
CA ALA A 611 -43.67 -20.36 11.40
C ALA A 611 -45.14 -20.55 11.74
N GLU A 612 -45.41 -20.91 12.99
CA GLU A 612 -46.76 -21.16 13.46
C GLU A 612 -47.15 -20.13 14.51
N THR A 613 -48.39 -19.66 14.40
CA THR A 613 -49.06 -18.95 15.48
C THR A 613 -49.19 -19.91 16.65
N ILE A 614 -48.42 -19.66 17.71
CA ILE A 614 -48.60 -20.38 18.98
C ILE A 614 -49.54 -19.62 19.92
N TYR A 615 -49.66 -18.30 19.73
CA TYR A 615 -50.59 -17.47 20.50
C TYR A 615 -51.33 -16.48 19.62
N LEU A 616 -52.65 -16.42 19.81
CA LEU A 616 -53.53 -15.39 19.26
C LEU A 616 -53.68 -14.23 20.22
N TYR A 617 -53.69 -13.04 19.63
CA TYR A 617 -54.02 -11.78 20.24
C TYR A 617 -55.50 -11.76 20.57
N GLU A 618 -55.85 -11.78 21.85
CA GLU A 618 -57.25 -11.71 22.27
C GLU A 618 -57.55 -10.47 23.11
N SER A 619 -58.72 -9.92 22.83
CA SER A 619 -59.30 -8.74 23.48
C SER A 619 -60.77 -8.97 23.76
N ASP A 620 -61.29 -8.40 24.85
CA ASP A 620 -62.72 -8.44 25.15
C ASP A 620 -63.53 -7.42 24.32
N TYR A 621 -62.87 -6.62 23.48
CA TYR A 621 -63.49 -5.64 22.58
C TYR A 621 -63.83 -6.25 21.21
N ASP A 622 -64.99 -5.86 20.65
CA ASP A 622 -65.44 -6.29 19.32
C ASP A 622 -64.43 -5.88 18.23
N SER A 623 -64.22 -6.76 17.24
CA SER A 623 -63.17 -6.60 16.21
C SER A 623 -63.42 -5.44 15.22
N ASP A 624 -64.63 -4.88 15.20
CA ASP A 624 -64.96 -3.67 14.45
C ASP A 624 -64.67 -2.36 15.23
N THR A 625 -64.15 -2.47 16.46
CA THR A 625 -63.72 -1.33 17.28
C THR A 625 -62.20 -1.10 17.20
N PRO A 626 -61.71 0.15 17.38
CA PRO A 626 -60.26 0.43 17.39
C PRO A 626 -59.47 -0.34 18.47
N GLN A 627 -60.10 -0.68 19.60
CA GLN A 627 -59.49 -1.44 20.69
C GLN A 627 -59.39 -2.94 20.37
N GLY A 628 -60.39 -3.47 19.65
CA GLY A 628 -60.42 -4.85 19.17
C GLY A 628 -59.79 -5.04 17.79
N ALA A 629 -59.14 -4.02 17.21
CA ALA A 629 -58.69 -4.04 15.82
C ALA A 629 -57.67 -5.16 15.49
N LEU A 630 -56.91 -5.62 16.49
CA LEU A 630 -55.96 -6.74 16.35
C LEU A 630 -56.50 -8.05 16.94
N ASN A 631 -57.76 -8.08 17.38
CA ASN A 631 -58.36 -9.26 18.00
C ASN A 631 -58.41 -10.43 17.01
N GLY A 632 -57.90 -11.58 17.43
CA GLY A 632 -57.68 -12.77 16.60
C GLY A 632 -56.42 -12.72 15.72
N SER A 633 -55.57 -11.69 15.81
CA SER A 633 -54.28 -11.66 15.09
C SER A 633 -53.21 -12.48 15.82
N THR A 634 -52.03 -12.67 15.23
CA THR A 634 -50.97 -13.46 15.88
C THR A 634 -50.06 -12.59 16.77
N VAL A 635 -49.61 -13.10 17.93
CA VAL A 635 -48.72 -12.39 18.87
C VAL A 635 -47.53 -13.22 19.35
N GLY A 636 -47.65 -14.54 19.23
CA GLY A 636 -46.58 -15.47 19.55
C GLY A 636 -46.35 -16.37 18.35
N ILE A 637 -45.11 -16.42 17.91
CA ILE A 637 -44.70 -17.26 16.80
C ILE A 637 -43.65 -18.23 17.31
N TYR A 638 -43.84 -19.49 16.95
CA TYR A 638 -42.78 -20.48 17.00
C TYR A 638 -42.35 -20.73 15.57
N ASN A 639 -41.10 -20.36 15.26
CA ASN A 639 -40.48 -20.73 14.01
C ASN A 639 -39.63 -21.98 14.25
N PRO A 640 -40.16 -23.19 14.00
CA PRO A 640 -39.32 -24.37 14.03
C PRO A 640 -38.30 -24.19 12.92
N THR A 641 -37.04 -23.97 13.29
CA THR A 641 -35.99 -23.87 12.27
C THR A 641 -35.95 -25.17 11.46
N GLN A 642 -35.41 -25.15 10.23
CA GLN A 642 -35.42 -26.32 9.34
C GLN A 642 -34.82 -27.61 9.97
N ASN A 643 -34.06 -27.48 11.07
CA ASN A 643 -33.48 -28.59 11.82
C ASN A 643 -34.35 -29.08 12.99
N GLY A 644 -35.60 -28.62 13.11
CA GLY A 644 -36.61 -29.13 14.06
C GLY A 644 -36.38 -28.71 15.51
N LYS A 645 -35.76 -27.56 15.74
CA LYS A 645 -35.62 -26.91 17.04
C LYS A 645 -36.12 -25.48 16.98
#